data_AF-A0A1D6GGM0-F1
#
_entry.id   AF-A0A1D6GGM0-F1
#
_cell.length_a   1.000
_cell.length_b   1.000
_cell.length_c   1.000
_cell.angle_alpha   90.00
_cell.angle_beta   90.00
_cell.angle_gamma   90.00
#
_symmetry.space_group_name_H-M   'P 1'
#
loop_
_entity.id
_entity.type
_entity.pdbx_description
1 polymer ?
#
loop_
_entity_poly.entity_id
_entity_poly.type
_entity_poly.pdbx_seq_one_letter_code
_entity_poly.pdbx_strand_id
1 'polypeptide(L)'
;MQAAAAVVVRHPRLFPPSPGRSAQHRRAPSTVRMALREDGPSVAIVGATGAVGQEFLRVITDRDFPYRGLRLLASERSAGKRLAFEDREYTVQDLAAPGAFDGVDIALFSAGGSVSRKYGPAAVASGAVVVDNSSAFRMEPEVPLVIPEVNPEAMANVRLGQGAIVANPNCSTIICLMAATPLHRHAKILLELPVHLYWVLRMVVSTYQAASGAGAAAMEELKLQTQEVLEGKAPTCNIFKQQVVPAYRLKYPEQISNYFSHEFFMLNIFVPCANDKEVKVTATCIRVPVMRAHAESVNLQFEKPLDEVGLNENSKREFWEGLEDMVSSVPVGEKLFIGGDLNGHVGTSSTSFEGVHGGFGFGTRNQEGEEILNFALAYDMFIANTFFKKRQSHLVTFSSGQHTSQIDFVLLRKEDRHACLDCKVIPGECVVTQHKLVVADFRFKIRLQRNKHNKVTRTKWWKLKGDVAQTFKKRVIEEGPWAGEEDANIMWRKMATCIRKIASEEFGLSQGNRREVKDTWWWNEDVQKAIKEKKDCYKRLHHDKCAENIEKYRIAKKSAKRAVSRARGQAYDDLYQRLDTKQGEKDIYRMAKIRERKTRDVNQVKCIKDEANQLLVKSEEIKNRWKEYFNKLFNGGNESATIELDEPFDDNNRGFVRRIQEYEVKEALKRMKVGKAMGPDGIPIEVWRCLGDIAIVWLTKLFNTIFRANRMPDEWRRSTLVPIFKNKGDVQSCTNYRGIKLMSHTMKLWERVIEHRLRKMTSVTQNQFGFMPGRSTMEAIFLLRQLMERFREQKKDLHMVFIDLEKAYDKTLEAKGFRLSRSKTEYMKCDFSAMGYEDGDVSLDGQVVPKKDTFRYLGSMLQKEGDIDEDVSHRIKAGWLKWRQAAGVLCDHRVPRKLKGKFYRTAIRPAMLYGAECWPTKRRHVQQLSVAEMRMLRWICGHTRRDRVRNDDIRERVGVAPIEEKLMQHRLRWFGHIQRRPEEAPVHIGIIRRPENVKRGRGRPTLTWTEAVKRDLKEWNIDKELAADRKGWKCAIHDTAREILRAAPGVTIIDDRASNRFPTPLEVSDKDDVAVGRIRQDLSLDGNRGLDIFVCGDQIRKGAALNAVQIAEMLLK
;
A
#
# COMPACT_ATOMS: atom_id res chain seq x y z
N MET A 1 29.02 -9.22 -3.53
CA MET A 1 28.46 -9.17 -4.91
C MET A 1 27.01 -9.73 -4.90
N GLN A 2 26.47 -10.25 -6.00
CA GLN A 2 25.26 -11.10 -6.04
C GLN A 2 25.55 -12.36 -6.87
N ALA A 3 24.94 -13.50 -6.51
CA ALA A 3 25.36 -14.82 -6.96
C ALA A 3 25.08 -15.13 -8.45
N ALA A 4 25.94 -15.97 -9.03
CA ALA A 4 25.81 -16.51 -10.38
C ALA A 4 24.67 -17.53 -10.53
N ALA A 5 24.23 -17.78 -11.77
CA ALA A 5 23.24 -18.81 -12.10
C ALA A 5 23.39 -19.35 -13.53
N ALA A 6 23.52 -20.68 -13.69
CA ALA A 6 23.58 -21.36 -14.98
C ALA A 6 22.18 -21.84 -15.44
N VAL A 7 21.76 -21.50 -16.67
CA VAL A 7 20.45 -21.91 -17.23
C VAL A 7 20.53 -22.13 -18.76
N VAL A 8 19.97 -23.24 -19.25
CA VAL A 8 19.92 -23.61 -20.67
C VAL A 8 18.71 -23.01 -21.40
N VAL A 9 18.88 -22.56 -22.65
CA VAL A 9 17.88 -21.79 -23.42
C VAL A 9 17.54 -22.43 -24.78
N ARG A 10 16.28 -22.32 -25.22
CA ARG A 10 15.91 -22.25 -26.66
C ARG A 10 14.81 -21.20 -26.93
N HIS A 11 15.02 -20.40 -27.97
CA HIS A 11 14.12 -19.37 -28.52
C HIS A 11 13.75 -19.79 -29.99
N PRO A 12 13.47 -18.95 -31.04
CA PRO A 12 13.16 -17.51 -31.17
C PRO A 12 11.71 -17.23 -31.70
N ARG A 13 11.05 -16.10 -31.37
CA ARG A 13 10.97 -14.75 -32.01
C ARG A 13 10.09 -14.61 -33.29
N LEU A 14 9.31 -13.52 -33.40
CA LEU A 14 9.52 -12.38 -34.35
C LEU A 14 8.32 -11.37 -34.40
N PHE A 15 8.64 -10.12 -34.76
CA PHE A 15 7.79 -8.92 -34.99
C PHE A 15 7.81 -8.57 -36.52
N PRO A 16 7.43 -7.38 -37.09
CA PRO A 16 6.84 -6.11 -36.58
C PRO A 16 5.56 -5.74 -37.43
N PRO A 17 5.23 -4.47 -37.83
CA PRO A 17 5.41 -3.12 -37.26
C PRO A 17 4.07 -2.35 -36.99
N SER A 18 4.14 -1.03 -36.78
CA SER A 18 3.06 -0.04 -36.48
C SER A 18 2.27 0.42 -37.75
N PRO A 19 1.18 1.25 -37.68
CA PRO A 19 1.25 2.70 -37.32
C PRO A 19 -0.01 3.31 -36.62
N GLY A 20 0.05 4.62 -36.29
CA GLY A 20 -1.04 5.57 -36.67
C GLY A 20 -2.04 6.14 -35.65
N ARG A 21 -1.74 7.36 -35.14
CA ARG A 21 -2.63 8.54 -34.89
C ARG A 21 -3.86 8.52 -33.93
N SER A 22 -4.18 9.77 -33.55
CA SER A 22 -5.41 10.40 -33.02
C SER A 22 -5.79 10.24 -31.54
N ALA A 23 -6.25 11.38 -30.98
CA ALA A 23 -6.87 11.52 -29.67
C ALA A 23 -8.27 12.13 -29.87
N GLN A 24 -9.21 11.83 -28.99
CA GLN A 24 -10.55 12.43 -28.95
C GLN A 24 -10.96 12.70 -27.51
N HIS A 25 -11.44 13.92 -27.24
CA HIS A 25 -12.05 14.28 -25.96
C HIS A 25 -13.43 13.62 -25.81
N ARG A 26 -13.88 13.45 -24.56
CA ARG A 26 -15.29 13.18 -24.22
C ARG A 26 -15.84 14.34 -23.40
N ARG A 27 -17.04 14.80 -23.74
CA ARG A 27 -17.81 15.78 -22.95
C ARG A 27 -18.43 15.12 -21.71
N ALA A 28 -18.68 15.93 -20.69
CA ALA A 28 -19.52 15.62 -19.53
C ALA A 28 -20.96 16.15 -19.74
N PRO A 29 -21.98 15.67 -19.00
CA PRO A 29 -23.36 16.13 -19.14
C PRO A 29 -23.59 17.54 -18.57
N SER A 30 -24.61 18.22 -19.06
CA SER A 30 -25.00 19.59 -18.68
C SER A 30 -26.13 19.62 -17.65
N THR A 31 -25.90 20.31 -16.53
CA THR A 31 -26.94 20.75 -15.59
C THR A 31 -27.25 22.21 -15.86
N VAL A 32 -28.53 22.62 -15.79
CA VAL A 32 -28.91 24.04 -15.84
C VAL A 32 -28.56 24.71 -14.51
N ARG A 33 -27.93 25.89 -14.58
CA ARG A 33 -27.62 26.79 -13.45
C ARG A 33 -28.66 27.92 -13.41
N MET A 34 -29.01 28.39 -12.21
CA MET A 34 -29.92 29.53 -12.01
C MET A 34 -29.52 30.29 -10.74
N ALA A 35 -28.58 31.23 -10.92
CA ALA A 35 -28.09 32.12 -9.87
C ALA A 35 -29.09 33.25 -9.55
N LEU A 36 -29.86 33.73 -10.53
CA LEU A 36 -30.97 34.66 -10.28
C LEU A 36 -32.12 33.94 -9.54
N ARG A 37 -32.47 34.41 -8.33
CA ARG A 37 -33.57 33.88 -7.50
C ARG A 37 -34.19 34.99 -6.64
N GLU A 38 -35.51 34.98 -6.48
CA GLU A 38 -36.24 36.05 -5.76
C GLU A 38 -35.92 36.11 -4.25
N ASP A 39 -35.54 34.98 -3.65
CA ASP A 39 -35.08 34.84 -2.26
C ASP A 39 -33.61 35.22 -2.05
N GLY A 40 -32.87 35.52 -3.14
CA GLY A 40 -31.46 35.87 -3.08
C GLY A 40 -31.18 37.29 -2.57
N PRO A 41 -29.94 37.58 -2.14
CA PRO A 41 -29.50 38.93 -1.81
C PRO A 41 -29.55 39.91 -3.00
N SER A 42 -29.69 41.20 -2.69
CA SER A 42 -29.43 42.31 -3.61
C SER A 42 -27.94 42.65 -3.54
N VAL A 43 -27.21 42.50 -4.65
CA VAL A 43 -25.75 42.58 -4.69
C VAL A 43 -25.28 43.80 -5.48
N ALA A 44 -24.37 44.60 -4.91
CA ALA A 44 -23.65 45.63 -5.64
C ALA A 44 -22.20 45.20 -5.92
N ILE A 45 -21.68 45.54 -7.11
CA ILE A 45 -20.26 45.38 -7.45
C ILE A 45 -19.67 46.76 -7.69
N VAL A 46 -18.83 47.23 -6.77
CA VAL A 46 -18.15 48.52 -6.84
C VAL A 46 -16.80 48.34 -7.52
N GLY A 47 -16.59 49.06 -8.63
CA GLY A 47 -15.46 48.85 -9.54
C GLY A 47 -15.74 47.82 -10.63
N ALA A 48 -17.00 47.60 -11.01
CA ALA A 48 -17.44 46.53 -11.92
C ALA A 48 -16.67 46.45 -13.26
N THR A 49 -16.17 47.58 -13.79
CA THR A 49 -15.38 47.63 -15.03
C THR A 49 -13.88 47.35 -14.84
N GLY A 50 -13.42 47.10 -13.61
CA GLY A 50 -12.03 46.70 -13.31
C GLY A 50 -11.81 45.20 -13.41
N ALA A 51 -10.56 44.76 -13.49
CA ALA A 51 -10.22 43.33 -13.67
C ALA A 51 -10.77 42.41 -12.57
N VAL A 52 -10.82 42.88 -11.31
CA VAL A 52 -11.44 42.14 -10.19
C VAL A 52 -12.97 42.22 -10.26
N GLY A 53 -13.55 43.36 -10.66
CA GLY A 53 -15.00 43.52 -10.87
C GLY A 53 -15.56 42.60 -11.96
N GLN A 54 -14.82 42.42 -13.06
CA GLN A 54 -15.14 41.46 -14.11
C GLN A 54 -14.99 39.99 -13.63
N GLU A 55 -14.05 39.71 -12.73
CA GLU A 55 -13.90 38.38 -12.15
C GLU A 55 -14.98 38.08 -11.09
N PHE A 56 -15.50 39.08 -10.37
CA PHE A 56 -16.66 38.90 -9.48
C PHE A 56 -17.86 38.35 -10.23
N LEU A 57 -18.20 38.91 -11.41
CA LEU A 57 -19.26 38.41 -12.27
C LEU A 57 -19.04 36.92 -12.61
N ARG A 58 -17.85 36.56 -13.10
CA ARG A 58 -17.49 35.17 -13.43
C ARG A 58 -17.65 34.23 -12.25
N VAL A 59 -17.17 34.63 -11.07
CA VAL A 59 -17.22 33.82 -9.85
C VAL A 59 -18.66 33.60 -9.38
N ILE A 60 -19.55 34.58 -9.51
CA ILE A 60 -20.99 34.43 -9.20
C ILE A 60 -21.61 33.33 -10.08
N THR A 61 -21.45 33.41 -11.40
CA THR A 61 -21.94 32.38 -12.35
C THR A 61 -21.24 31.02 -12.19
N ASP A 62 -19.94 31.01 -11.88
CA ASP A 62 -19.17 29.77 -11.69
C ASP A 62 -19.63 28.96 -10.48
N ARG A 63 -20.15 29.65 -9.45
CA ARG A 63 -20.54 29.08 -8.16
C ARG A 63 -22.05 28.94 -7.96
N ASP A 64 -22.86 29.43 -8.89
CA ASP A 64 -24.33 29.50 -8.79
C ASP A 64 -24.77 30.33 -7.56
N PHE A 65 -24.04 31.42 -7.29
CA PHE A 65 -24.27 32.28 -6.12
C PHE A 65 -25.63 33.00 -6.25
N PRO A 66 -26.56 32.83 -5.30
CA PRO A 66 -27.92 33.34 -5.45
C PRO A 66 -27.96 34.87 -5.36
N TYR A 67 -28.77 35.52 -6.19
CA TYR A 67 -29.06 36.95 -6.10
C TYR A 67 -30.45 37.30 -6.67
N ARG A 68 -31.15 38.27 -6.06
CA ARG A 68 -32.42 38.81 -6.60
C ARG A 68 -32.23 40.01 -7.52
N GLY A 69 -31.13 40.75 -7.33
CA GLY A 69 -30.78 41.94 -8.09
C GLY A 69 -29.28 42.20 -8.08
N LEU A 70 -28.77 42.79 -9.16
CA LEU A 70 -27.35 43.09 -9.34
C LEU A 70 -27.17 44.54 -9.80
N ARG A 71 -26.41 45.33 -9.04
CA ARG A 71 -26.16 46.76 -9.30
C ARG A 71 -24.68 46.98 -9.58
N LEU A 72 -24.33 47.38 -10.80
CA LEU A 72 -22.95 47.55 -11.23
C LEU A 72 -22.53 49.02 -11.08
N LEU A 73 -21.58 49.28 -10.18
CA LEU A 73 -21.15 50.63 -9.82
C LEU A 73 -19.69 50.87 -10.25
N ALA A 74 -19.43 52.04 -10.83
CA ALA A 74 -18.09 52.51 -11.17
C ALA A 74 -18.00 54.04 -11.01
N SER A 75 -16.86 54.65 -11.28
CA SER A 75 -16.80 56.11 -11.40
C SER A 75 -17.53 56.60 -12.64
N GLU A 76 -18.08 57.82 -12.59
CA GLU A 76 -18.60 58.65 -13.69
C GLU A 76 -18.05 58.30 -15.10
N ARG A 77 -16.72 58.31 -15.32
CA ARG A 77 -16.04 57.95 -16.59
C ARG A 77 -16.40 56.55 -17.14
N SER A 78 -16.99 55.69 -16.32
CA SER A 78 -17.46 54.35 -16.67
C SER A 78 -18.95 54.11 -16.44
N ALA A 79 -19.69 55.11 -15.95
CA ALA A 79 -21.15 55.08 -15.96
C ALA A 79 -21.68 55.07 -17.41
N GLY A 80 -22.90 54.59 -17.62
CA GLY A 80 -23.54 54.46 -18.93
C GLY A 80 -23.00 53.31 -19.81
N LYS A 81 -21.84 52.73 -19.49
CA LYS A 81 -21.34 51.50 -20.15
C LYS A 81 -22.29 50.34 -19.89
N ARG A 82 -22.51 49.50 -20.88
CA ARG A 82 -23.26 48.25 -20.73
C ARG A 82 -22.31 47.07 -20.50
N LEU A 83 -22.71 46.15 -19.62
CA LEU A 83 -22.03 44.89 -19.37
C LEU A 83 -23.07 43.75 -19.48
N ALA A 84 -22.77 42.76 -20.33
CA ALA A 84 -23.60 41.56 -20.47
C ALA A 84 -23.29 40.56 -19.35
N PHE A 85 -24.32 40.07 -18.68
CA PHE A 85 -24.22 39.09 -17.60
C PHE A 85 -25.50 38.22 -17.54
N GLU A 86 -25.33 36.89 -17.54
CA GLU A 86 -26.43 35.90 -17.52
C GLU A 86 -27.62 36.27 -18.43
N ASP A 87 -27.30 36.42 -19.72
CA ASP A 87 -28.21 36.77 -20.83
C ASP A 87 -29.00 38.09 -20.65
N ARG A 88 -28.51 38.99 -19.78
CA ARG A 88 -29.07 40.34 -19.56
C ARG A 88 -27.99 41.42 -19.76
N GLU A 89 -28.38 42.60 -20.21
CA GLU A 89 -27.52 43.79 -20.15
C GLU A 89 -27.75 44.58 -18.86
N TYR A 90 -26.65 44.92 -18.18
CA TYR A 90 -26.64 45.81 -17.03
C TYR A 90 -25.90 47.10 -17.39
N THR A 91 -26.59 48.25 -17.26
CA THR A 91 -25.95 49.57 -17.36
C THR A 91 -25.18 49.85 -16.07
N VAL A 92 -23.90 50.18 -16.20
CA VAL A 92 -23.05 50.63 -15.09
C VAL A 92 -23.53 52.01 -14.63
N GLN A 93 -23.82 52.12 -13.33
CA GLN A 93 -24.27 53.34 -12.67
C GLN A 93 -23.07 54.07 -12.04
N ASP A 94 -23.19 55.38 -11.86
CA ASP A 94 -22.17 56.15 -11.14
C ASP A 94 -22.26 55.90 -9.63
N LEU A 95 -21.12 55.58 -9.03
CA LEU A 95 -20.92 55.40 -7.61
C LEU A 95 -21.15 56.68 -6.79
N ALA A 96 -21.06 57.86 -7.43
CA ALA A 96 -21.35 59.13 -6.77
C ALA A 96 -22.85 59.52 -6.77
N ALA A 97 -23.72 58.74 -7.43
CA ALA A 97 -25.15 59.03 -7.50
C ALA A 97 -25.84 58.92 -6.11
N PRO A 98 -26.80 59.83 -5.78
CA PRO A 98 -27.67 59.65 -4.62
C PRO A 98 -28.38 58.30 -4.65
N GLY A 99 -28.46 57.63 -3.51
CA GLY A 99 -29.14 56.34 -3.37
C GLY A 99 -28.45 55.13 -4.04
N ALA A 100 -27.17 55.25 -4.45
CA ALA A 100 -26.44 54.18 -5.15
C ALA A 100 -26.46 52.82 -4.42
N PHE A 101 -26.57 52.80 -3.08
CA PHE A 101 -26.61 51.59 -2.25
C PHE A 101 -28.01 51.22 -1.71
N ASP A 102 -29.06 51.98 -2.05
CA ASP A 102 -30.38 51.79 -1.45
C ASP A 102 -30.98 50.42 -1.82
N GLY A 103 -31.32 49.61 -0.82
CA GLY A 103 -31.81 48.24 -1.03
C GLY A 103 -30.75 47.26 -1.54
N VAL A 104 -29.47 47.48 -1.24
CA VAL A 104 -28.37 46.53 -1.42
C VAL A 104 -28.08 45.83 -0.09
N ASP A 105 -28.01 44.50 -0.08
CA ASP A 105 -27.71 43.73 1.14
C ASP A 105 -26.21 43.41 1.24
N ILE A 106 -25.53 43.20 0.09
CA ILE A 106 -24.12 42.84 0.00
C ILE A 106 -23.44 43.72 -1.05
N ALA A 107 -22.34 44.38 -0.69
CA ALA A 107 -21.56 45.21 -1.61
C ALA A 107 -20.11 44.71 -1.75
N LEU A 108 -19.77 44.20 -2.93
CA LEU A 108 -18.44 43.67 -3.26
C LEU A 108 -17.55 44.80 -3.80
N PHE A 109 -16.59 45.26 -2.99
CA PHE A 109 -15.73 46.40 -3.31
C PHE A 109 -14.42 45.95 -3.95
N SER A 110 -14.16 46.41 -5.18
CA SER A 110 -12.92 46.19 -5.95
C SER A 110 -12.23 47.49 -6.41
N ALA A 111 -12.70 48.64 -5.94
CA ALA A 111 -12.10 49.94 -6.20
C ALA A 111 -10.85 50.19 -5.32
N GLY A 112 -10.09 51.24 -5.64
CA GLY A 112 -8.90 51.62 -4.85
C GLY A 112 -9.26 52.13 -3.46
N GLY A 113 -8.33 52.05 -2.51
CA GLY A 113 -8.61 52.30 -1.08
C GLY A 113 -9.19 53.69 -0.74
N SER A 114 -8.92 54.72 -1.54
CA SER A 114 -9.58 56.04 -1.40
C SER A 114 -11.09 55.98 -1.68
N VAL A 115 -11.51 55.13 -2.63
CA VAL A 115 -12.91 54.87 -2.96
C VAL A 115 -13.57 54.05 -1.85
N SER A 116 -12.91 53.00 -1.35
CA SER A 116 -13.41 52.21 -0.22
C SER A 116 -13.56 53.06 1.05
N ARG A 117 -12.60 53.94 1.37
CA ARG A 117 -12.74 54.89 2.50
C ARG A 117 -13.94 55.84 2.34
N LYS A 118 -14.20 56.36 1.13
CA LYS A 118 -15.31 57.30 0.90
C LYS A 118 -16.69 56.62 0.90
N TYR A 119 -16.83 55.47 0.22
CA TYR A 119 -18.14 54.87 -0.06
C TYR A 119 -18.46 53.60 0.75
N GLY A 120 -17.47 52.97 1.39
CA GLY A 120 -17.70 51.84 2.31
C GLY A 120 -18.63 52.21 3.48
N PRO A 121 -18.35 53.30 4.22
CA PRO A 121 -19.24 53.75 5.30
C PRO A 121 -20.63 54.16 4.81
N ALA A 122 -20.73 54.70 3.58
CA ALA A 122 -22.02 55.06 2.97
C ALA A 122 -22.87 53.81 2.66
N ALA A 123 -22.26 52.76 2.10
CA ALA A 123 -22.94 51.49 1.86
C ALA A 123 -23.39 50.82 3.17
N VAL A 124 -22.55 50.89 4.22
CA VAL A 124 -22.90 50.44 5.58
C VAL A 124 -24.09 51.21 6.15
N ALA A 125 -24.13 52.53 5.97
CA ALA A 125 -25.26 53.37 6.40
C ALA A 125 -26.57 53.05 5.64
N SER A 126 -26.49 52.54 4.41
CA SER A 126 -27.62 51.97 3.66
C SER A 126 -28.00 50.53 4.09
N GLY A 127 -27.35 49.97 5.12
CA GLY A 127 -27.61 48.63 5.67
C GLY A 127 -26.81 47.48 5.02
N ALA A 128 -25.99 47.77 4.00
CA ALA A 128 -25.27 46.75 3.25
C ALA A 128 -24.05 46.19 4.03
N VAL A 129 -23.77 44.90 3.85
CA VAL A 129 -22.50 44.29 4.27
C VAL A 129 -21.47 44.47 3.14
N VAL A 130 -20.43 45.25 3.41
CA VAL A 130 -19.34 45.57 2.49
C VAL A 130 -18.23 44.53 2.61
N VAL A 131 -17.83 43.90 1.51
CA VAL A 131 -16.62 43.07 1.43
C VAL A 131 -15.57 43.82 0.62
N ASP A 132 -14.55 44.37 1.29
CA ASP A 132 -13.54 45.25 0.69
C ASP A 132 -12.26 44.50 0.28
N ASN A 133 -11.96 44.48 -1.02
CA ASN A 133 -10.70 43.96 -1.56
C ASN A 133 -9.54 44.98 -1.52
N SER A 134 -9.81 46.24 -1.14
CA SER A 134 -8.79 47.27 -1.01
C SER A 134 -7.91 47.08 0.25
N SER A 135 -6.93 47.96 0.44
CA SER A 135 -6.13 48.03 1.68
C SER A 135 -6.69 49.03 2.69
N ALA A 136 -7.89 49.57 2.50
CA ALA A 136 -8.44 50.65 3.32
C ALA A 136 -8.63 50.22 4.78
N PHE A 137 -9.36 49.13 5.00
CA PHE A 137 -9.86 48.75 6.32
C PHE A 137 -9.12 47.55 6.97
N ARG A 138 -8.11 46.98 6.30
CA ARG A 138 -7.38 45.77 6.77
C ARG A 138 -6.62 45.94 8.11
N MET A 139 -6.51 47.17 8.61
CA MET A 139 -5.77 47.52 9.82
C MET A 139 -6.69 48.04 10.94
N GLU A 140 -7.99 48.21 10.68
CA GLU A 140 -8.93 48.73 11.69
C GLU A 140 -9.31 47.59 12.65
N PRO A 141 -9.14 47.73 13.97
CA PRO A 141 -9.34 46.61 14.92
C PRO A 141 -10.74 45.99 14.90
N GLU A 142 -11.77 46.80 14.62
CA GLU A 142 -13.18 46.39 14.57
C GLU A 142 -13.56 45.70 13.24
N VAL A 143 -12.68 45.68 12.23
CA VAL A 143 -13.00 45.15 10.90
C VAL A 143 -12.40 43.74 10.71
N PRO A 144 -13.21 42.67 10.65
CA PRO A 144 -12.70 41.31 10.52
C PRO A 144 -11.99 41.11 9.17
N LEU A 145 -10.81 40.46 9.25
CA LEU A 145 -9.90 40.23 8.12
C LEU A 145 -9.91 38.73 7.75
N VAL A 146 -10.63 38.36 6.68
CA VAL A 146 -11.20 37.00 6.57
C VAL A 146 -10.70 36.19 5.36
N ILE A 147 -10.38 34.92 5.60
CA ILE A 147 -10.19 33.85 4.61
C ILE A 147 -11.08 32.67 5.03
N PRO A 148 -12.17 32.35 4.31
CA PRO A 148 -13.14 31.34 4.72
C PRO A 148 -12.60 29.92 5.00
N GLU A 149 -11.49 29.52 4.38
CA GLU A 149 -10.84 28.22 4.67
C GLU A 149 -9.78 28.26 5.79
N VAL A 150 -9.42 29.44 6.31
CA VAL A 150 -8.35 29.63 7.30
C VAL A 150 -8.88 30.15 8.64
N ASN A 151 -9.72 31.20 8.63
CA ASN A 151 -10.29 31.81 9.83
C ASN A 151 -11.80 32.16 9.70
N PRO A 152 -12.68 31.19 9.32
CA PRO A 152 -14.12 31.44 9.24
C PRO A 152 -14.74 31.91 10.57
N GLU A 153 -14.11 31.60 11.71
CA GLU A 153 -14.49 32.10 13.03
C GLU A 153 -14.60 33.63 13.12
N ALA A 154 -13.86 34.38 12.29
CA ALA A 154 -13.89 35.85 12.28
C ALA A 154 -15.22 36.45 11.77
N MET A 155 -16.08 35.66 11.13
CA MET A 155 -17.42 36.09 10.69
C MET A 155 -18.51 35.92 11.75
N ALA A 156 -18.18 35.39 12.94
CA ALA A 156 -19.17 34.98 13.95
C ALA A 156 -20.21 36.06 14.30
N ASN A 157 -19.82 37.34 14.27
CA ASN A 157 -20.67 38.48 14.66
C ASN A 157 -21.26 39.28 13.48
N VAL A 158 -21.00 38.90 12.21
CA VAL A 158 -21.45 39.66 11.03
C VAL A 158 -22.74 39.04 10.45
N ARG A 159 -23.81 39.82 10.27
CA ARG A 159 -25.06 39.39 9.60
C ARG A 159 -25.56 40.41 8.58
N LEU A 160 -26.40 39.97 7.65
CA LEU A 160 -27.08 40.86 6.70
C LEU A 160 -28.01 41.85 7.41
N GLY A 161 -28.19 43.04 6.81
CA GLY A 161 -29.07 44.09 7.33
C GLY A 161 -28.55 44.87 8.54
N GLN A 162 -27.41 44.47 9.13
CA GLN A 162 -26.80 45.18 10.26
C GLN A 162 -25.88 46.35 9.84
N GLY A 163 -25.44 46.39 8.57
CA GLY A 163 -24.42 47.31 8.09
C GLY A 163 -23.03 47.00 8.69
N ALA A 164 -22.14 46.39 7.90
CA ALA A 164 -20.81 45.99 8.38
C ALA A 164 -19.75 46.05 7.27
N ILE A 165 -18.47 46.21 7.64
CA ILE A 165 -17.34 46.05 6.73
C ILE A 165 -16.60 44.76 7.08
N VAL A 166 -16.26 43.96 6.07
CA VAL A 166 -15.36 42.81 6.16
C VAL A 166 -14.19 43.06 5.21
N ALA A 167 -12.97 43.00 5.73
CA ALA A 167 -11.77 43.20 4.93
C ALA A 167 -11.31 41.87 4.30
N ASN A 168 -11.12 41.87 2.99
CA ASN A 168 -10.50 40.76 2.28
C ASN A 168 -8.96 40.95 2.30
N PRO A 169 -8.15 39.98 2.75
CA PRO A 169 -6.70 40.14 2.91
C PRO A 169 -5.93 40.45 1.63
N ASN A 170 -4.64 40.71 1.78
CA ASN A 170 -3.75 40.86 0.62
C ASN A 170 -3.65 39.54 -0.15
N CYS A 171 -3.73 39.59 -1.47
CA CYS A 171 -3.72 38.41 -2.34
C CYS A 171 -2.56 37.43 -2.08
N SER A 172 -1.35 37.91 -1.75
CA SER A 172 -0.22 37.04 -1.36
C SER A 172 -0.45 36.37 0.00
N THR A 173 -1.03 37.09 0.96
CA THR A 173 -1.37 36.57 2.29
C THR A 173 -2.39 35.43 2.17
N ILE A 174 -3.39 35.57 1.30
CA ILE A 174 -4.35 34.48 1.03
C ILE A 174 -3.63 33.26 0.45
N ILE A 175 -2.83 33.45 -0.60
CA ILE A 175 -2.12 32.36 -1.30
C ILE A 175 -1.15 31.63 -0.35
N CYS A 176 -0.36 32.36 0.44
CA CYS A 176 0.52 31.78 1.46
C CYS A 176 -0.25 30.99 2.53
N LEU A 177 -1.28 31.60 3.14
CA LEU A 177 -1.96 31.01 4.29
C LEU A 177 -2.86 29.82 3.94
N MET A 178 -3.38 29.71 2.71
CA MET A 178 -4.01 28.49 2.22
C MET A 178 -3.06 27.27 2.31
N ALA A 179 -1.75 27.47 2.12
CA ALA A 179 -0.75 26.41 2.21
C ALA A 179 -0.13 26.26 3.61
N ALA A 180 0.12 27.38 4.32
CA ALA A 180 0.77 27.36 5.64
C ALA A 180 -0.19 26.95 6.78
N THR A 181 -1.45 27.39 6.76
CA THR A 181 -2.42 27.15 7.84
C THR A 181 -2.71 25.67 8.06
N PRO A 182 -2.93 24.81 7.03
CA PRO A 182 -3.16 23.38 7.26
C PRO A 182 -2.00 22.68 7.98
N LEU A 183 -0.76 23.07 7.66
CA LEU A 183 0.45 22.54 8.30
C LEU A 183 0.55 22.97 9.77
N HIS A 184 0.28 24.25 10.04
CA HIS A 184 0.31 24.86 11.38
C HIS A 184 -0.83 24.38 12.29
N ARG A 185 -2.07 24.34 11.77
CA ARG A 185 -3.29 23.98 12.51
C ARG A 185 -3.62 22.48 12.47
N HIS A 186 -2.72 21.59 12.01
CA HIS A 186 -3.02 20.15 11.79
C HIS A 186 -3.61 19.42 13.02
N ALA A 187 -3.32 19.90 14.24
CA ALA A 187 -3.93 19.42 15.47
C ALA A 187 -5.46 19.63 15.59
N LYS A 188 -5.99 20.75 15.07
CA LYS A 188 -7.27 21.33 15.51
C LYS A 188 -8.53 20.77 14.82
N ILE A 189 -8.37 19.91 13.81
CA ILE A 189 -9.47 19.49 12.90
C ILE A 189 -10.11 18.13 13.29
N LEU A 190 -9.56 17.39 14.25
CA LEU A 190 -10.01 16.01 14.57
C LEU A 190 -10.51 15.76 16.01
N LEU A 191 -10.26 16.68 16.94
CA LEU A 191 -10.69 16.61 18.34
C LEU A 191 -11.00 18.02 18.88
N GLU A 192 -12.04 18.14 19.70
CA GLU A 192 -12.40 19.37 20.43
C GLU A 192 -11.55 19.51 21.72
N LEU A 193 -10.23 19.29 21.61
CA LEU A 193 -9.27 19.38 22.72
C LEU A 193 -7.92 19.96 22.23
N PRO A 194 -7.25 20.82 23.02
CA PRO A 194 -6.02 21.50 22.61
C PRO A 194 -4.78 20.61 22.75
N VAL A 195 -4.37 19.93 21.67
CA VAL A 195 -3.13 19.10 21.64
C VAL A 195 -2.28 19.44 20.42
N HIS A 196 -1.43 20.46 20.55
CA HIS A 196 -0.74 21.13 19.44
C HIS A 196 0.57 20.38 19.08
N LEU A 197 0.63 19.74 17.90
CA LEU A 197 1.78 18.89 17.50
C LEU A 197 2.77 19.53 16.50
N TYR A 198 2.31 20.45 15.64
CA TYR A 198 3.04 20.92 14.45
C TYR A 198 3.10 22.45 14.34
N TRP A 199 3.42 23.12 15.45
CA TRP A 199 3.51 24.59 15.47
C TRP A 199 4.58 25.11 14.51
N VAL A 200 4.26 26.20 13.79
CA VAL A 200 5.23 26.95 12.97
C VAL A 200 5.78 28.08 13.81
N LEU A 201 7.09 28.10 14.02
CA LEU A 201 7.83 29.07 14.83
C LEU A 201 8.31 30.27 14.00
N ARG A 202 8.68 30.03 12.73
CA ARG A 202 9.17 31.05 11.80
C ARG A 202 8.71 30.73 10.38
N MET A 203 8.40 31.77 9.61
CA MET A 203 8.08 31.70 8.19
C MET A 203 8.88 32.77 7.42
N VAL A 204 9.65 32.36 6.41
CA VAL A 204 10.30 33.28 5.47
C VAL A 204 9.65 33.11 4.11
N VAL A 205 9.16 34.20 3.53
CA VAL A 205 8.46 34.23 2.26
C VAL A 205 9.24 35.06 1.24
N SER A 206 9.37 34.56 0.02
CA SER A 206 9.75 35.36 -1.14
C SER A 206 8.61 35.33 -2.14
N THR A 207 7.87 36.43 -2.25
CA THR A 207 6.73 36.58 -3.16
C THR A 207 7.17 37.12 -4.52
N TYR A 208 6.70 36.48 -5.58
CA TYR A 208 6.90 36.82 -6.98
C TYR A 208 5.54 37.26 -7.54
N GLN A 209 5.25 38.55 -7.38
CA GLN A 209 3.95 39.16 -7.63
C GLN A 209 3.77 39.51 -9.12
N ALA A 210 2.61 39.17 -9.67
CA ALA A 210 2.26 39.46 -11.08
C ALA A 210 1.82 40.92 -11.31
N ALA A 211 1.82 41.33 -12.58
CA ALA A 211 1.51 42.68 -13.07
C ALA A 211 0.10 43.16 -12.70
N SER A 212 -0.90 42.26 -12.69
CA SER A 212 -2.27 42.55 -12.19
C SER A 212 -2.31 43.15 -10.78
N GLY A 213 -1.26 42.98 -9.97
CA GLY A 213 -1.13 43.64 -8.67
C GLY A 213 -0.79 45.14 -8.73
N ALA A 214 -0.86 45.74 -9.91
CA ALA A 214 -0.92 47.18 -10.17
C ALA A 214 -2.11 47.54 -11.12
N GLY A 215 -3.10 46.65 -11.25
CA GLY A 215 -4.32 46.87 -12.02
C GLY A 215 -4.24 46.48 -13.51
N ALA A 216 -5.32 46.73 -14.25
CA ALA A 216 -5.44 46.35 -15.65
C ALA A 216 -4.46 47.09 -16.58
N ALA A 217 -4.23 48.39 -16.36
CA ALA A 217 -3.28 49.17 -17.14
C ALA A 217 -1.84 48.63 -17.05
N ALA A 218 -1.45 48.09 -15.89
CA ALA A 218 -0.15 47.44 -15.69
C ALA A 218 -0.03 46.09 -16.42
N MET A 219 -1.14 45.38 -16.65
CA MET A 219 -1.16 44.18 -17.48
C MET A 219 -0.99 44.51 -18.97
N GLU A 220 -1.65 45.56 -19.45
CA GLU A 220 -1.49 46.00 -20.85
C GLU A 220 -0.10 46.62 -21.10
N GLU A 221 0.45 47.38 -20.14
CA GLU A 221 1.84 47.85 -20.21
C GLU A 221 2.84 46.68 -20.21
N LEU A 222 2.62 45.62 -19.43
CA LEU A 222 3.49 44.44 -19.48
C LEU A 222 3.49 43.78 -20.87
N LYS A 223 2.33 43.68 -21.54
CA LYS A 223 2.25 43.19 -22.93
C LYS A 223 3.02 44.10 -23.88
N LEU A 224 2.80 45.41 -23.77
CA LEU A 224 3.41 46.42 -24.63
C LEU A 224 4.94 46.41 -24.49
N GLN A 225 5.47 46.45 -23.27
CA GLN A 225 6.91 46.31 -23.01
C GLN A 225 7.48 44.98 -23.55
N THR A 226 6.73 43.88 -23.44
CA THR A 226 7.15 42.58 -23.98
C THR A 226 7.28 42.65 -25.50
N GLN A 227 6.32 43.26 -26.19
CA GLN A 227 6.34 43.42 -27.64
C GLN A 227 7.46 44.37 -28.07
N GLU A 228 7.57 45.56 -27.46
CA GLU A 228 8.59 46.56 -27.78
C GLU A 228 10.00 46.00 -27.63
N VAL A 229 10.30 45.30 -26.52
CA VAL A 229 11.62 44.69 -26.27
C VAL A 229 11.93 43.56 -27.27
N LEU A 230 10.93 42.77 -27.69
CA LEU A 230 11.10 41.75 -28.74
C LEU A 230 11.27 42.36 -30.14
N GLU A 231 10.73 43.55 -30.38
CA GLU A 231 10.91 44.35 -31.60
C GLU A 231 12.18 45.22 -31.57
N GLY A 232 12.99 45.15 -30.50
CA GLY A 232 14.23 45.94 -30.34
C GLY A 232 14.00 47.43 -30.03
N LYS A 233 12.79 47.81 -29.63
CA LYS A 233 12.38 49.18 -29.28
C LYS A 233 12.60 49.48 -27.79
N ALA A 234 12.65 50.77 -27.45
CA ALA A 234 12.62 51.21 -26.07
C ALA A 234 11.22 50.94 -25.45
N PRO A 235 11.14 50.37 -24.24
CA PRO A 235 9.86 49.98 -23.62
C PRO A 235 9.08 51.15 -23.01
N THR A 236 7.77 51.16 -23.22
CA THR A 236 6.81 52.10 -22.64
C THR A 236 6.65 51.88 -21.14
N CYS A 237 6.94 52.91 -20.33
CA CYS A 237 7.05 52.81 -18.87
C CYS A 237 6.08 53.77 -18.12
N ASN A 238 4.83 53.91 -18.59
CA ASN A 238 3.89 54.91 -18.07
C ASN A 238 3.32 54.53 -16.69
N ILE A 239 3.06 53.24 -16.44
CA ILE A 239 2.45 52.71 -15.22
C ILE A 239 3.52 52.20 -14.25
N PHE A 240 4.48 51.40 -14.72
CA PHE A 240 5.57 50.88 -13.90
C PHE A 240 6.68 51.90 -13.64
N LYS A 241 6.77 52.99 -14.42
CA LYS A 241 7.87 53.99 -14.41
C LYS A 241 9.25 53.45 -14.80
N GLN A 242 9.40 52.14 -14.99
CA GLN A 242 10.63 51.45 -15.38
C GLN A 242 10.30 50.16 -16.15
N GLN A 243 11.28 49.63 -16.88
CA GLN A 243 11.20 48.37 -17.63
C GLN A 243 11.07 47.16 -16.69
N VAL A 244 10.15 46.23 -17.01
CA VAL A 244 9.86 45.00 -16.23
C VAL A 244 10.13 43.72 -17.05
N VAL A 245 10.59 43.85 -18.30
CA VAL A 245 10.93 42.73 -19.19
C VAL A 245 12.30 43.00 -19.82
N PRO A 246 13.33 42.15 -19.64
CA PRO A 246 13.38 40.93 -18.83
C PRO A 246 13.70 41.18 -17.33
N ALA A 247 13.68 42.42 -16.87
CA ALA A 247 14.17 42.81 -15.54
C ALA A 247 13.22 42.47 -14.38
N TYR A 248 13.77 41.95 -13.28
CA TYR A 248 13.05 41.75 -12.01
C TYR A 248 13.14 43.00 -11.13
N ARG A 249 12.06 43.38 -10.43
CA ARG A 249 12.06 44.60 -9.60
C ARG A 249 11.63 44.34 -8.16
N LEU A 250 12.47 44.76 -7.21
CA LEU A 250 12.10 44.85 -5.78
C LEU A 250 11.05 45.95 -5.59
N LYS A 251 9.97 45.62 -4.85
CA LYS A 251 8.81 46.51 -4.65
C LYS A 251 9.02 47.39 -3.41
N TYR A 252 9.75 48.50 -3.58
CA TYR A 252 9.85 49.55 -2.56
C TYR A 252 8.58 50.43 -2.54
N PRO A 253 7.91 50.61 -1.38
CA PRO A 253 6.89 51.64 -1.17
C PRO A 253 7.50 52.94 -0.62
N GLU A 254 6.84 54.08 -0.85
CA GLU A 254 7.36 55.43 -0.57
C GLU A 254 7.24 55.89 0.90
N GLN A 255 7.02 54.98 1.85
CA GLN A 255 6.97 55.29 3.29
C GLN A 255 7.84 54.33 4.10
N ILE A 256 8.84 54.90 4.77
CA ILE A 256 9.80 54.17 5.61
C ILE A 256 9.19 53.96 6.99
N SER A 257 8.66 52.76 7.21
CA SER A 257 8.44 52.16 8.53
C SER A 257 8.99 50.73 8.47
N ASN A 258 9.58 50.23 9.55
CA ASN A 258 10.46 49.06 9.54
C ASN A 258 9.73 47.69 9.45
N TYR A 259 8.54 47.65 8.85
CA TYR A 259 7.76 46.44 8.58
C TYR A 259 7.09 46.53 7.20
N PHE A 260 7.18 45.49 6.38
CA PHE A 260 6.42 45.44 5.14
C PHE A 260 4.94 45.16 5.44
N SER A 261 4.02 45.90 4.82
CA SER A 261 2.57 45.71 5.02
C SER A 261 2.08 44.29 4.73
N HIS A 262 2.75 43.54 3.85
CA HIS A 262 2.47 42.13 3.58
C HIS A 262 2.83 41.20 4.76
N GLU A 263 3.84 41.52 5.58
CA GLU A 263 4.24 40.74 6.76
C GLU A 263 3.20 40.87 7.88
N PHE A 264 2.76 42.10 8.16
CA PHE A 264 1.80 42.39 9.22
C PHE A 264 0.45 41.69 9.00
N PHE A 265 -0.05 41.65 7.76
CA PHE A 265 -1.28 40.90 7.45
C PHE A 265 -1.12 39.37 7.57
N MET A 266 0.07 38.82 7.34
CA MET A 266 0.31 37.39 7.59
C MET A 266 0.29 37.07 9.09
N LEU A 267 0.83 37.94 9.94
CA LEU A 267 0.79 37.80 11.39
C LEU A 267 -0.66 37.80 11.92
N ASN A 268 -1.42 38.85 11.61
CA ASN A 268 -2.77 39.06 12.17
C ASN A 268 -3.79 37.96 11.83
N ILE A 269 -3.65 37.26 10.69
CA ILE A 269 -4.60 36.21 10.26
C ILE A 269 -4.16 34.82 10.72
N PHE A 270 -2.86 34.61 10.94
CA PHE A 270 -2.32 33.31 11.33
C PHE A 270 -2.45 33.06 12.84
N VAL A 271 -2.26 34.11 13.64
CA VAL A 271 -2.22 34.10 15.12
C VAL A 271 -3.57 34.33 15.89
N PRO A 272 -4.80 34.42 15.33
CA PRO A 272 -6.05 34.66 16.10
C PRO A 272 -6.47 33.66 17.22
N CYS A 273 -5.62 32.73 17.64
CA CYS A 273 -5.89 31.85 18.78
C CYS A 273 -5.21 32.41 20.05
N ALA A 274 -5.99 32.56 21.13
CA ALA A 274 -5.50 33.17 22.37
C ALA A 274 -4.36 32.36 23.02
N ASN A 275 -3.41 33.07 23.64
CA ASN A 275 -2.19 32.58 24.29
C ASN A 275 -1.12 31.92 23.41
N ASP A 276 -1.24 31.94 22.08
CA ASP A 276 -0.22 31.37 21.20
C ASP A 276 1.05 32.25 21.09
N LYS A 277 2.22 31.59 20.97
CA LYS A 277 3.53 32.25 20.89
C LYS A 277 3.75 32.87 19.51
N GLU A 278 4.22 34.12 19.53
CA GLU A 278 4.47 34.97 18.36
C GLU A 278 5.23 34.24 17.23
N VAL A 279 4.54 34.00 16.12
CA VAL A 279 5.10 33.37 14.91
C VAL A 279 5.92 34.40 14.15
N LYS A 280 7.21 34.13 13.93
CA LYS A 280 8.09 35.13 13.29
C LYS A 280 8.02 35.06 11.77
N VAL A 281 7.35 36.04 11.15
CA VAL A 281 7.19 36.16 9.69
C VAL A 281 8.13 37.21 9.13
N THR A 282 8.75 36.95 7.97
CA THR A 282 9.31 38.00 7.12
C THR A 282 9.10 37.68 5.63
N ALA A 283 8.90 38.71 4.79
CA ALA A 283 8.42 38.56 3.42
C ALA A 283 9.09 39.53 2.41
N THR A 284 9.99 38.99 1.58
CA THR A 284 10.54 39.72 0.42
C THR A 284 9.47 39.83 -0.68
N CYS A 285 9.28 41.03 -1.24
CA CYS A 285 8.27 41.29 -2.28
C CYS A 285 8.91 41.74 -3.61
N ILE A 286 8.84 40.87 -4.63
CA ILE A 286 9.41 41.10 -5.96
C ILE A 286 8.27 41.16 -6.99
N ARG A 287 8.28 42.14 -7.89
CA ARG A 287 7.42 42.15 -9.08
C ARG A 287 8.12 41.39 -10.21
N VAL A 288 7.39 40.48 -10.86
CA VAL A 288 7.88 39.64 -11.96
C VAL A 288 7.01 39.84 -13.23
N PRO A 289 7.56 39.62 -14.44
CA PRO A 289 6.82 39.71 -15.70
C PRO A 289 5.87 38.52 -15.91
N VAL A 290 4.81 38.48 -15.10
CA VAL A 290 3.73 37.50 -15.13
C VAL A 290 2.41 38.25 -15.10
N MET A 291 1.42 37.81 -15.89
CA MET A 291 0.16 38.53 -16.04
C MET A 291 -0.68 38.56 -14.76
N ARG A 292 -1.07 37.37 -14.25
CA ARG A 292 -2.26 37.20 -13.39
C ARG A 292 -2.05 36.43 -12.06
N ALA A 293 -1.09 35.52 -11.99
CA ALA A 293 -0.92 34.66 -10.81
C ALA A 293 0.37 34.98 -10.04
N HIS A 294 0.32 34.86 -8.71
CA HIS A 294 1.51 34.94 -7.86
C HIS A 294 2.20 33.58 -7.79
N ALA A 295 3.52 33.61 -7.56
CA ALA A 295 4.28 32.48 -7.06
C ALA A 295 5.02 32.88 -5.78
N GLU A 296 5.23 31.96 -4.85
CA GLU A 296 5.81 32.24 -3.54
C GLU A 296 6.70 31.08 -3.09
N SER A 297 7.93 31.39 -2.68
CA SER A 297 8.80 30.43 -2.00
C SER A 297 8.65 30.64 -0.50
N VAL A 298 8.17 29.63 0.23
CA VAL A 298 7.89 29.69 1.67
C VAL A 298 8.76 28.67 2.40
N ASN A 299 9.62 29.15 3.30
CA ASN A 299 10.41 28.35 4.23
C ASN A 299 9.71 28.38 5.60
N LEU A 300 9.29 27.22 6.10
CA LEU A 300 8.59 27.03 7.36
C LEU A 300 9.49 26.32 8.37
N GLN A 301 9.63 26.88 9.57
CA GLN A 301 10.32 26.23 10.69
C GLN A 301 9.32 25.71 11.71
N PHE A 302 9.35 24.41 11.95
CA PHE A 302 8.54 23.69 12.91
C PHE A 302 9.30 23.37 14.21
N GLU A 303 8.62 22.76 15.16
CA GLU A 303 9.21 22.33 16.43
C GLU A 303 9.89 20.93 16.38
N LYS A 304 9.63 20.04 15.38
CA LYS A 304 9.99 18.58 15.42
C LYS A 304 10.51 17.93 14.06
N PRO A 305 11.14 16.70 14.06
CA PRO A 305 12.04 16.09 12.99
C PRO A 305 11.57 14.92 12.03
N LEU A 306 12.45 14.43 11.10
CA LEU A 306 12.41 13.23 10.16
C LEU A 306 13.84 12.78 9.63
N ASP A 307 14.27 11.51 9.37
CA ASP A 307 15.72 11.16 9.03
C ASP A 307 16.07 9.82 8.21
N GLU A 308 17.30 9.62 7.64
CA GLU A 308 17.96 8.40 6.95
C GLU A 308 19.41 8.73 6.35
N VAL A 309 20.50 7.94 6.03
CA VAL A 309 21.07 6.52 6.08
C VAL A 309 22.59 6.41 5.62
N GLY A 310 23.40 5.36 5.95
CA GLY A 310 24.77 5.05 5.37
C GLY A 310 25.55 3.79 5.94
N LEU A 311 26.61 3.20 5.29
CA LEU A 311 27.45 2.02 5.78
C LEU A 311 28.81 1.73 5.00
N ASN A 312 29.67 0.77 5.47
CA ASN A 312 31.15 0.63 5.19
C ASN A 312 31.73 -0.76 4.67
N GLU A 313 33.06 -0.98 4.84
CA GLU A 313 33.95 -1.89 4.08
C GLU A 313 33.98 -3.41 4.40
N ASN A 314 33.92 -3.86 5.67
CA ASN A 314 34.26 -5.27 6.02
C ASN A 314 33.48 -6.33 5.21
N SER A 315 32.24 -6.03 4.84
CA SER A 315 31.38 -6.89 4.00
C SER A 315 31.80 -7.02 2.53
N LYS A 316 32.97 -6.50 2.14
CA LYS A 316 33.67 -6.91 0.91
C LYS A 316 34.41 -8.25 1.09
N ARG A 317 35.11 -8.45 2.22
CA ARG A 317 35.96 -9.63 2.45
C ARG A 317 35.13 -10.92 2.56
N GLU A 318 34.05 -10.86 3.35
CA GLU A 318 33.06 -11.94 3.54
C GLU A 318 32.45 -12.48 2.23
N PHE A 319 32.61 -11.78 1.10
CA PHE A 319 32.14 -12.26 -0.20
C PHE A 319 33.12 -13.22 -0.89
N TRP A 320 34.42 -12.92 -0.91
CA TRP A 320 35.38 -13.70 -1.70
C TRP A 320 35.55 -15.11 -1.14
N GLU A 321 35.69 -15.21 0.19
CA GLU A 321 35.67 -16.46 0.97
C GLU A 321 34.45 -17.34 0.57
N GLY A 322 33.25 -16.75 0.57
CA GLY A 322 32.00 -17.44 0.20
C GLY A 322 31.81 -17.72 -1.31
N LEU A 323 32.72 -17.27 -2.18
CA LEU A 323 32.76 -17.65 -3.60
C LEU A 323 33.66 -18.88 -3.82
N GLU A 324 34.77 -18.94 -3.08
CA GLU A 324 35.76 -20.02 -3.11
C GLU A 324 35.18 -21.36 -2.60
N ASP A 325 34.47 -21.32 -1.46
CA ASP A 325 33.67 -22.45 -0.94
C ASP A 325 32.72 -23.02 -2.02
N MET A 326 32.05 -22.14 -2.75
CA MET A 326 31.03 -22.50 -3.72
C MET A 326 31.63 -23.21 -4.94
N VAL A 327 32.73 -22.70 -5.49
CA VAL A 327 33.41 -23.35 -6.64
C VAL A 327 34.04 -24.68 -6.24
N SER A 328 34.63 -24.74 -5.05
CA SER A 328 35.21 -25.97 -4.47
C SER A 328 34.16 -27.08 -4.29
N SER A 329 32.89 -26.72 -4.08
CA SER A 329 31.81 -27.70 -3.86
C SER A 329 31.28 -28.40 -5.12
N VAL A 330 31.67 -27.98 -6.33
CA VAL A 330 31.13 -28.52 -7.60
C VAL A 330 32.05 -29.60 -8.19
N PRO A 331 31.60 -30.86 -8.35
CA PRO A 331 32.43 -31.95 -8.87
C PRO A 331 33.04 -31.64 -10.25
N VAL A 332 34.27 -32.11 -10.50
CA VAL A 332 35.01 -31.81 -11.75
C VAL A 332 34.24 -32.24 -13.00
N GLY A 333 33.56 -33.39 -12.97
CA GLY A 333 32.77 -33.89 -14.10
C GLY A 333 31.47 -33.12 -14.42
N GLU A 334 31.05 -32.17 -13.56
CA GLU A 334 29.88 -31.34 -13.80
C GLU A 334 30.21 -30.01 -14.52
N LYS A 335 29.25 -29.49 -15.28
CA LYS A 335 29.47 -28.35 -16.18
C LYS A 335 29.20 -27.02 -15.48
N LEU A 336 30.28 -26.36 -15.05
CA LEU A 336 30.28 -25.15 -14.23
C LEU A 336 30.36 -23.87 -15.08
N PHE A 337 29.36 -23.00 -14.91
CA PHE A 337 29.29 -21.66 -15.51
C PHE A 337 29.05 -20.63 -14.40
N ILE A 338 29.96 -19.68 -14.25
CA ILE A 338 29.85 -18.56 -13.32
C ILE A 338 29.62 -17.28 -14.12
N GLY A 339 28.78 -16.37 -13.65
CA GLY A 339 28.68 -15.05 -14.25
C GLY A 339 27.95 -14.04 -13.38
N GLY A 340 28.41 -12.80 -13.40
CA GLY A 340 27.89 -11.71 -12.57
C GLY A 340 28.72 -10.43 -12.61
N ASP A 341 28.20 -9.38 -11.97
CA ASP A 341 28.89 -8.12 -11.71
C ASP A 341 29.89 -8.30 -10.57
N LEU A 342 31.17 -8.42 -10.92
CA LEU A 342 32.27 -8.63 -9.98
C LEU A 342 32.95 -7.31 -9.56
N ASN A 343 32.54 -6.18 -10.14
CA ASN A 343 32.97 -4.81 -9.79
C ASN A 343 34.47 -4.48 -10.01
N GLY A 344 35.33 -5.45 -10.25
CA GLY A 344 36.72 -5.27 -10.68
C GLY A 344 36.91 -5.14 -12.19
N HIS A 345 38.00 -4.49 -12.59
CA HIS A 345 38.40 -4.23 -13.98
C HIS A 345 39.64 -5.07 -14.35
N VAL A 346 39.49 -6.08 -15.23
CA VAL A 346 40.62 -6.99 -15.57
C VAL A 346 41.65 -6.40 -16.54
N GLY A 347 41.27 -5.35 -17.27
CA GLY A 347 42.12 -4.61 -18.21
C GLY A 347 42.08 -5.15 -19.65
N THR A 348 42.88 -4.56 -20.54
CA THR A 348 43.07 -5.03 -21.93
C THR A 348 44.12 -6.13 -22.06
N SER A 349 45.21 -6.05 -21.30
CA SER A 349 46.35 -6.99 -21.43
C SER A 349 46.15 -8.31 -20.70
N SER A 350 46.60 -9.41 -21.31
CA SER A 350 46.74 -10.73 -20.69
C SER A 350 47.98 -10.90 -19.82
N THR A 351 48.91 -9.94 -19.80
CA THR A 351 50.20 -10.04 -19.09
C THR A 351 50.01 -10.60 -17.67
N SER A 352 50.77 -11.66 -17.38
CA SER A 352 50.81 -12.43 -16.13
C SER A 352 49.59 -13.31 -15.83
N PHE A 353 48.64 -13.42 -16.78
CA PHE A 353 47.42 -14.23 -16.66
C PHE A 353 47.11 -14.99 -17.97
N GLU A 354 48.16 -15.39 -18.69
CA GLU A 354 48.11 -16.12 -19.95
C GLU A 354 47.31 -17.43 -19.82
N GLY A 355 46.22 -17.55 -20.59
CA GLY A 355 45.32 -18.71 -20.56
C GLY A 355 44.08 -18.55 -19.67
N VAL A 356 44.09 -17.58 -18.74
CA VAL A 356 42.91 -17.13 -17.96
C VAL A 356 42.28 -15.89 -18.61
N HIS A 357 43.12 -14.99 -19.11
CA HIS A 357 42.75 -13.79 -19.87
C HIS A 357 43.15 -13.94 -21.35
N GLY A 358 42.22 -13.65 -22.26
CA GLY A 358 42.38 -13.91 -23.69
C GLY A 358 42.95 -12.77 -24.55
N GLY A 359 43.36 -11.65 -23.94
CA GLY A 359 43.99 -10.52 -24.63
C GLY A 359 43.04 -9.54 -25.33
N PHE A 360 41.71 -9.73 -25.22
CA PHE A 360 40.69 -8.84 -25.81
C PHE A 360 39.74 -8.25 -24.75
N GLY A 361 40.26 -7.96 -23.56
CA GLY A 361 39.55 -7.27 -22.48
C GLY A 361 39.35 -5.76 -22.74
N PHE A 362 38.94 -4.99 -21.73
CA PHE A 362 38.64 -3.57 -21.87
C PHE A 362 39.03 -2.73 -20.64
N GLY A 363 39.63 -1.56 -20.89
CA GLY A 363 40.06 -0.60 -19.87
C GLY A 363 41.43 -0.91 -19.27
N THR A 364 41.78 -0.19 -18.20
CA THR A 364 42.98 -0.45 -17.38
C THR A 364 42.63 -1.44 -16.26
N ARG A 365 43.58 -2.28 -15.84
CA ARG A 365 43.41 -3.19 -14.70
C ARG A 365 43.34 -2.41 -13.38
N ASN A 366 42.55 -2.88 -12.41
CA ASN A 366 42.52 -2.33 -11.04
C ASN A 366 42.59 -3.46 -9.99
N GLN A 367 42.72 -3.11 -8.70
CA GLN A 367 42.93 -4.08 -7.62
C GLN A 367 41.82 -5.15 -7.52
N GLU A 368 40.54 -4.76 -7.48
CA GLU A 368 39.44 -5.74 -7.47
C GLU A 368 39.35 -6.54 -8.78
N GLY A 369 39.95 -6.04 -9.88
CA GLY A 369 40.09 -6.76 -11.15
C GLY A 369 41.22 -7.79 -11.15
N GLU A 370 42.25 -7.56 -10.35
CA GLU A 370 43.35 -8.49 -10.11
C GLU A 370 42.91 -9.63 -9.18
N GLU A 371 42.06 -9.35 -8.18
CA GLU A 371 41.36 -10.37 -7.38
C GLU A 371 40.55 -11.34 -8.27
N ILE A 372 39.82 -10.83 -9.27
CA ILE A 372 39.08 -11.67 -10.25
C ILE A 372 40.02 -12.58 -11.05
N LEU A 373 41.18 -12.06 -11.48
CA LEU A 373 42.14 -12.79 -12.30
C LEU A 373 42.87 -13.88 -11.49
N ASN A 374 43.28 -13.56 -10.26
CA ASN A 374 43.86 -14.51 -9.31
C ASN A 374 42.89 -15.64 -8.97
N PHE A 375 41.62 -15.30 -8.68
CA PHE A 375 40.56 -16.30 -8.45
C PHE A 375 40.36 -17.22 -9.66
N ALA A 376 40.27 -16.66 -10.87
CA ALA A 376 40.07 -17.45 -12.08
C ALA A 376 41.28 -18.37 -12.39
N LEU A 377 42.50 -17.92 -12.08
CA LEU A 377 43.72 -18.73 -12.18
C LEU A 377 43.74 -19.89 -11.18
N ALA A 378 43.36 -19.65 -9.92
CA ALA A 378 43.38 -20.65 -8.86
C ALA A 378 42.45 -21.87 -9.12
N TYR A 379 41.35 -21.66 -9.85
CA TYR A 379 40.34 -22.69 -10.15
C TYR A 379 40.34 -23.21 -11.61
N ASP A 380 41.44 -22.98 -12.34
CA ASP A 380 41.61 -23.31 -13.78
C ASP A 380 40.40 -22.89 -14.65
N MET A 381 39.95 -21.65 -14.44
CA MET A 381 38.86 -21.03 -15.17
C MET A 381 39.37 -20.01 -16.18
N PHE A 382 38.60 -19.77 -17.25
CA PHE A 382 38.90 -18.73 -18.22
C PHE A 382 37.77 -17.69 -18.31
N ILE A 383 38.13 -16.41 -18.45
CA ILE A 383 37.18 -15.30 -18.54
C ILE A 383 36.71 -15.16 -20.00
N ALA A 384 35.59 -15.80 -20.35
CA ALA A 384 35.11 -15.95 -21.72
C ALA A 384 34.93 -14.61 -22.47
N ASN A 385 34.60 -13.53 -21.77
CA ASN A 385 34.49 -12.17 -22.32
C ASN A 385 35.76 -11.68 -23.03
N THR A 386 36.93 -12.25 -22.70
CA THR A 386 38.25 -11.70 -23.05
C THR A 386 38.97 -12.45 -24.17
N PHE A 387 38.40 -13.57 -24.65
CA PHE A 387 39.00 -14.44 -25.68
C PHE A 387 38.52 -14.18 -27.11
N PHE A 388 37.50 -13.35 -27.30
CA PHE A 388 36.93 -13.08 -28.62
C PHE A 388 37.20 -11.62 -29.02
N LYS A 389 37.95 -11.40 -30.10
CA LYS A 389 38.19 -10.05 -30.65
C LYS A 389 36.87 -9.42 -31.11
N LYS A 390 36.42 -8.35 -30.44
CA LYS A 390 35.20 -7.59 -30.78
C LYS A 390 35.50 -6.10 -31.01
N ARG A 391 34.53 -5.38 -31.60
CA ARG A 391 34.52 -3.90 -31.58
C ARG A 391 34.28 -3.42 -30.14
N GLN A 392 34.94 -2.33 -29.75
CA GLN A 392 34.96 -1.78 -28.39
C GLN A 392 33.55 -1.63 -27.74
N SER A 393 32.55 -1.21 -28.52
CA SER A 393 31.15 -1.09 -28.09
C SER A 393 30.49 -2.40 -27.61
N HIS A 394 31.05 -3.54 -28.01
CA HIS A 394 30.62 -4.90 -27.66
C HIS A 394 31.54 -5.57 -26.61
N LEU A 395 32.50 -4.84 -26.04
CA LEU A 395 33.33 -5.27 -24.90
C LEU A 395 32.90 -4.58 -23.60
N VAL A 396 32.52 -3.31 -23.67
CA VAL A 396 31.96 -2.53 -22.55
C VAL A 396 30.70 -3.22 -22.01
N THR A 397 30.72 -3.71 -20.76
CA THR A 397 29.53 -4.26 -20.09
C THR A 397 28.80 -3.23 -19.22
N PHE A 398 29.50 -2.22 -18.72
CA PHE A 398 28.91 -1.15 -17.92
C PHE A 398 29.20 0.25 -18.50
N SER A 399 28.22 1.16 -18.45
CA SER A 399 28.36 2.54 -18.90
C SER A 399 27.50 3.49 -18.06
N SER A 400 28.10 4.55 -17.51
CA SER A 400 27.44 5.53 -16.66
C SER A 400 28.01 6.94 -16.90
N GLY A 401 27.22 7.80 -17.55
CA GLY A 401 27.73 9.08 -18.04
C GLY A 401 28.78 8.85 -19.14
N GLN A 402 29.91 9.56 -19.07
CA GLN A 402 31.04 9.33 -19.98
C GLN A 402 31.88 8.09 -19.59
N HIS A 403 31.75 7.56 -18.37
CA HIS A 403 32.55 6.43 -17.91
C HIS A 403 32.02 5.11 -18.46
N THR A 404 32.92 4.27 -18.96
CA THR A 404 32.63 2.92 -19.46
C THR A 404 33.60 1.92 -18.84
N SER A 405 33.16 0.69 -18.59
CA SER A 405 33.98 -0.38 -18.03
C SER A 405 33.49 -1.77 -18.44
N GLN A 406 34.30 -2.78 -18.14
CA GLN A 406 33.95 -4.19 -18.27
C GLN A 406 34.07 -4.81 -16.86
N ILE A 407 32.91 -5.10 -16.25
CA ILE A 407 32.80 -5.58 -14.85
C ILE A 407 31.84 -6.79 -14.70
N ASP A 408 30.89 -6.95 -15.63
CA ASP A 408 30.10 -8.18 -15.78
C ASP A 408 30.90 -9.22 -16.58
N PHE A 409 31.25 -10.35 -15.95
CA PHE A 409 32.04 -11.42 -16.56
C PHE A 409 31.29 -12.75 -16.61
N VAL A 410 31.70 -13.63 -17.53
CA VAL A 410 31.31 -15.03 -17.61
C VAL A 410 32.57 -15.89 -17.57
N LEU A 411 32.67 -16.77 -16.56
CA LEU A 411 33.79 -17.68 -16.33
C LEU A 411 33.32 -19.13 -16.51
N LEU A 412 34.17 -19.95 -17.10
CA LEU A 412 33.97 -21.39 -17.30
C LEU A 412 35.25 -22.16 -16.95
N ARG A 413 35.14 -23.45 -16.63
CA ARG A 413 36.30 -24.35 -16.61
C ARG A 413 36.95 -24.43 -17.99
N LYS A 414 38.28 -24.52 -18.00
CA LYS A 414 39.12 -24.56 -19.22
C LYS A 414 38.78 -25.73 -20.16
N GLU A 415 38.39 -26.88 -19.62
CA GLU A 415 37.90 -28.04 -20.38
C GLU A 415 36.70 -27.70 -21.29
N ASP A 416 35.77 -26.87 -20.82
CA ASP A 416 34.53 -26.53 -21.52
C ASP A 416 34.69 -25.39 -22.53
N ARG A 417 35.90 -24.87 -22.69
CA ARG A 417 36.22 -23.82 -23.67
C ARG A 417 35.77 -24.18 -25.09
N HIS A 418 35.84 -25.46 -25.46
CA HIS A 418 35.40 -25.97 -26.77
C HIS A 418 33.88 -25.91 -26.99
N ALA A 419 33.07 -25.81 -25.91
CA ALA A 419 31.62 -25.69 -25.98
C ALA A 419 31.14 -24.23 -26.03
N CYS A 420 32.01 -23.27 -25.72
CA CYS A 420 31.75 -21.83 -25.76
C CYS A 420 32.05 -21.28 -27.16
N LEU A 421 31.00 -21.04 -27.95
CA LEU A 421 31.13 -20.67 -29.36
C LEU A 421 31.36 -19.17 -29.57
N ASP A 422 30.85 -18.35 -28.67
CA ASP A 422 30.99 -16.89 -28.68
C ASP A 422 30.67 -16.32 -27.30
N CYS A 423 31.32 -15.22 -26.91
CA CYS A 423 30.89 -14.33 -25.83
C CYS A 423 30.89 -12.88 -26.36
N LYS A 424 29.75 -12.19 -26.23
CA LYS A 424 29.52 -10.85 -26.79
C LYS A 424 28.61 -10.01 -25.90
N VAL A 425 28.83 -8.70 -25.88
CA VAL A 425 27.85 -7.75 -25.34
C VAL A 425 26.95 -7.27 -26.47
N ILE A 426 25.62 -7.25 -26.24
CA ILE A 426 24.64 -6.64 -27.15
C ILE A 426 24.50 -5.15 -26.79
N PRO A 427 24.99 -4.20 -27.61
CA PRO A 427 25.07 -2.79 -27.21
C PRO A 427 23.72 -2.06 -27.17
N GLY A 428 22.67 -2.65 -27.78
CA GLY A 428 21.35 -2.04 -27.96
C GLY A 428 20.20 -2.67 -27.15
N GLU A 429 20.45 -3.67 -26.31
CA GLU A 429 19.43 -4.26 -25.41
C GLU A 429 19.81 -4.01 -23.94
N CYS A 430 19.40 -2.86 -23.40
CA CYS A 430 19.65 -2.47 -22.01
C CYS A 430 18.67 -3.18 -21.05
N VAL A 431 19.16 -4.20 -20.33
CA VAL A 431 18.39 -4.89 -19.28
C VAL A 431 18.43 -4.12 -17.96
N VAL A 432 19.44 -3.27 -17.77
CA VAL A 432 19.56 -2.29 -16.68
C VAL A 432 19.99 -0.94 -17.30
N THR A 433 19.79 0.17 -16.59
CA THR A 433 20.13 1.54 -17.04
C THR A 433 21.60 1.76 -17.37
N GLN A 434 22.51 1.01 -16.74
CA GLN A 434 23.96 1.14 -16.94
C GLN A 434 24.64 -0.16 -17.41
N HIS A 435 24.04 -1.33 -17.19
CA HIS A 435 24.60 -2.63 -17.61
C HIS A 435 24.00 -3.09 -18.94
N LYS A 436 24.87 -3.50 -19.86
CA LYS A 436 24.55 -4.04 -21.19
C LYS A 436 24.51 -5.56 -21.16
N LEU A 437 23.69 -6.16 -22.01
CA LEU A 437 23.45 -7.61 -21.98
C LEU A 437 24.66 -8.40 -22.51
N VAL A 438 25.35 -9.13 -21.63
CA VAL A 438 26.33 -10.16 -21.98
C VAL A 438 25.61 -11.43 -22.43
N VAL A 439 26.05 -12.02 -23.54
CA VAL A 439 25.51 -13.26 -24.10
C VAL A 439 26.66 -14.20 -24.49
N ALA A 440 26.64 -15.41 -23.94
CA ALA A 440 27.51 -16.52 -24.34
C ALA A 440 26.68 -17.64 -25.00
N ASP A 441 27.19 -18.23 -26.08
CA ASP A 441 26.48 -19.23 -26.90
C ASP A 441 27.09 -20.66 -26.75
N PHE A 442 26.24 -21.65 -26.46
CA PHE A 442 26.63 -23.04 -26.10
C PHE A 442 25.81 -24.12 -26.86
N ARG A 443 26.25 -25.41 -26.86
CA ARG A 443 25.64 -26.49 -27.68
C ARG A 443 25.64 -27.89 -27.03
N PHE A 444 24.46 -28.48 -26.79
CA PHE A 444 24.24 -29.80 -26.12
C PHE A 444 23.07 -30.64 -26.73
N LYS A 445 22.85 -31.91 -26.32
CA LYS A 445 21.85 -32.89 -26.90
C LYS A 445 21.00 -33.67 -25.83
N ILE A 446 19.65 -33.78 -25.93
CA ILE A 446 18.73 -34.46 -24.94
C ILE A 446 17.41 -35.03 -25.59
N ARG A 447 16.67 -36.00 -24.97
CA ARG A 447 15.35 -36.63 -25.38
C ARG A 447 14.29 -36.73 -24.23
N LEU A 448 12.96 -36.93 -24.50
CA LEU A 448 11.84 -37.00 -23.49
C LEU A 448 10.48 -37.63 -24.00
N GLN A 449 9.57 -38.10 -23.09
CA GLN A 449 8.20 -38.65 -23.37
C GLN A 449 7.06 -38.20 -22.37
N ARG A 450 5.76 -38.55 -22.59
CA ARG A 450 4.57 -38.15 -21.75
C ARG A 450 3.30 -39.05 -21.85
N ASN A 451 2.52 -39.19 -20.74
CA ASN A 451 1.22 -39.90 -20.64
C ASN A 451 -0.02 -39.03 -20.23
N LYS A 452 -1.25 -39.60 -20.19
CA LYS A 452 -2.57 -38.96 -19.93
C LYS A 452 -3.35 -39.58 -18.74
N HIS A 453 -4.32 -38.85 -18.15
CA HIS A 453 -5.16 -39.26 -16.99
C HIS A 453 -6.66 -38.88 -17.10
N ASN A 454 -7.53 -39.69 -16.48
CA ASN A 454 -8.99 -39.50 -16.33
C ASN A 454 -9.38 -38.52 -15.19
N LYS A 455 -10.61 -37.97 -15.21
CA LYS A 455 -11.03 -36.82 -14.36
C LYS A 455 -12.53 -36.82 -14.04
N VAL A 456 -12.92 -36.08 -13.01
CA VAL A 456 -14.28 -36.03 -12.42
C VAL A 456 -15.05 -34.75 -12.80
N THR A 457 -16.37 -34.83 -12.97
CA THR A 457 -17.32 -33.72 -13.25
C THR A 457 -17.82 -33.04 -11.96
N ARG A 458 -18.22 -31.76 -12.02
CA ARG A 458 -18.72 -30.97 -10.86
C ARG A 458 -19.72 -29.89 -11.27
N THR A 459 -20.68 -29.55 -10.41
CA THR A 459 -21.65 -28.47 -10.61
C THR A 459 -21.01 -27.08 -10.59
N LYS A 460 -21.46 -26.17 -11.47
CA LYS A 460 -20.87 -24.83 -11.67
C LYS A 460 -21.33 -23.77 -10.64
N TRP A 461 -21.23 -24.07 -9.35
CA TRP A 461 -21.75 -23.24 -8.23
C TRP A 461 -21.32 -21.76 -8.19
N TRP A 462 -20.30 -21.34 -8.93
CA TRP A 462 -19.95 -19.93 -9.06
C TRP A 462 -21.02 -19.09 -9.79
N LYS A 463 -21.97 -19.73 -10.48
CA LYS A 463 -23.19 -19.14 -11.04
C LYS A 463 -24.27 -18.76 -10.00
N LEU A 464 -24.15 -19.16 -8.73
CA LEU A 464 -25.10 -18.82 -7.66
C LEU A 464 -24.95 -17.33 -7.25
N LYS A 465 -25.28 -16.42 -8.18
CA LYS A 465 -25.27 -14.95 -8.07
C LYS A 465 -26.26 -14.35 -9.06
N GLY A 466 -26.76 -13.14 -8.78
CA GLY A 466 -27.67 -12.43 -9.69
C GLY A 466 -28.97 -13.21 -9.92
N ASP A 467 -29.57 -13.02 -11.08
CA ASP A 467 -30.93 -13.47 -11.39
C ASP A 467 -31.04 -15.01 -11.39
N VAL A 468 -30.00 -15.70 -11.88
CA VAL A 468 -29.89 -17.17 -11.85
C VAL A 468 -29.91 -17.72 -10.41
N ALA A 469 -29.49 -16.94 -9.41
CA ALA A 469 -29.64 -17.33 -8.00
C ALA A 469 -31.09 -17.20 -7.52
N GLN A 470 -31.86 -16.24 -8.04
CA GLN A 470 -33.28 -16.10 -7.70
C GLN A 470 -34.11 -17.21 -8.36
N THR A 471 -33.84 -17.56 -9.62
CA THR A 471 -34.46 -18.73 -10.29
C THR A 471 -34.18 -20.01 -9.51
N PHE A 472 -32.91 -20.27 -9.16
CA PHE A 472 -32.53 -21.40 -8.31
C PHE A 472 -33.21 -21.37 -6.94
N LYS A 473 -33.26 -20.21 -6.27
CA LYS A 473 -33.92 -20.05 -4.97
C LYS A 473 -35.41 -20.38 -5.06
N LYS A 474 -36.12 -19.81 -6.05
CA LYS A 474 -37.55 -20.04 -6.28
C LYS A 474 -37.83 -21.53 -6.49
N ARG A 475 -37.13 -22.16 -7.44
CA ARG A 475 -37.30 -23.60 -7.74
C ARG A 475 -37.00 -24.50 -6.54
N VAL A 476 -35.96 -24.23 -5.74
CA VAL A 476 -35.67 -25.04 -4.54
C VAL A 476 -36.69 -24.80 -3.41
N ILE A 477 -37.37 -23.66 -3.38
CA ILE A 477 -38.50 -23.43 -2.48
C ILE A 477 -39.74 -24.21 -2.95
N GLU A 478 -40.01 -24.24 -4.26
CA GLU A 478 -41.19 -24.89 -4.85
C GLU A 478 -41.06 -26.43 -4.94
N GLU A 479 -39.93 -26.95 -5.43
CA GLU A 479 -39.64 -28.40 -5.53
C GLU A 479 -39.02 -29.00 -4.25
N GLY A 480 -38.95 -28.21 -3.16
CA GLY A 480 -38.20 -28.57 -1.95
C GLY A 480 -38.96 -29.50 -0.99
N PRO A 481 -38.35 -30.60 -0.50
CA PRO A 481 -38.95 -31.44 0.53
C PRO A 481 -38.83 -30.79 1.92
N TRP A 482 -39.64 -29.76 2.16
CA TRP A 482 -39.64 -28.94 3.40
C TRP A 482 -40.37 -29.57 4.59
N ALA A 483 -41.08 -30.68 4.36
CA ALA A 483 -41.70 -31.48 5.41
C ALA A 483 -40.64 -32.01 6.41
N GLY A 484 -41.10 -32.32 7.63
CA GLY A 484 -40.30 -33.08 8.59
C GLY A 484 -40.51 -34.57 8.38
N GLU A 485 -39.46 -35.37 8.59
CA GLU A 485 -39.52 -36.82 8.62
C GLU A 485 -38.71 -37.32 9.83
N GLU A 486 -39.01 -38.51 10.34
CA GLU A 486 -38.38 -39.02 11.57
C GLU A 486 -36.94 -39.49 11.37
N ASP A 487 -36.59 -39.94 10.15
CA ASP A 487 -35.23 -40.32 9.80
C ASP A 487 -34.47 -39.14 9.15
N ALA A 488 -33.43 -38.66 9.86
CA ALA A 488 -32.58 -37.56 9.42
C ALA A 488 -31.79 -37.86 8.12
N ASN A 489 -31.49 -39.13 7.84
CA ASN A 489 -30.80 -39.57 6.64
C ASN A 489 -31.74 -39.54 5.42
N ILE A 490 -33.03 -39.86 5.56
CA ILE A 490 -34.05 -39.69 4.51
C ILE A 490 -34.32 -38.21 4.27
N MET A 491 -34.54 -37.40 5.33
CA MET A 491 -34.66 -35.93 5.23
C MET A 491 -33.50 -35.34 4.42
N TRP A 492 -32.26 -35.65 4.82
CA TRP A 492 -31.06 -35.16 4.14
C TRP A 492 -31.00 -35.65 2.69
N ARG A 493 -31.24 -36.94 2.44
CA ARG A 493 -31.13 -37.53 1.10
C ARG A 493 -32.11 -36.88 0.11
N LYS A 494 -33.37 -36.66 0.51
CA LYS A 494 -34.39 -36.00 -0.31
C LYS A 494 -33.97 -34.57 -0.65
N MET A 495 -33.68 -33.75 0.36
CA MET A 495 -33.29 -32.34 0.18
C MET A 495 -31.99 -32.18 -0.61
N ALA A 496 -30.95 -32.96 -0.31
CA ALA A 496 -29.68 -32.92 -1.03
C ALA A 496 -29.80 -33.40 -2.48
N THR A 497 -30.77 -34.26 -2.80
CA THR A 497 -31.02 -34.70 -4.18
C THR A 497 -31.77 -33.62 -4.97
N CYS A 498 -32.80 -33.00 -4.39
CA CYS A 498 -33.49 -31.84 -4.98
C CYS A 498 -32.50 -30.68 -5.27
N ILE A 499 -31.70 -30.27 -4.27
CA ILE A 499 -30.68 -29.23 -4.42
C ILE A 499 -29.67 -29.59 -5.53
N ARG A 500 -29.22 -30.85 -5.63
CA ARG A 500 -28.27 -31.29 -6.66
C ARG A 500 -28.89 -31.33 -8.06
N LYS A 501 -30.14 -31.79 -8.20
CA LYS A 501 -30.92 -31.78 -9.46
C LYS A 501 -30.99 -30.36 -10.03
N ILE A 502 -31.63 -29.45 -9.30
CA ILE A 502 -31.90 -28.07 -9.75
C ILE A 502 -30.58 -27.32 -10.00
N ALA A 503 -29.57 -27.48 -9.13
CA ALA A 503 -28.25 -26.88 -9.37
C ALA A 503 -27.54 -27.45 -10.62
N SER A 504 -27.80 -28.71 -10.99
CA SER A 504 -27.23 -29.30 -12.20
C SER A 504 -27.89 -28.80 -13.47
N GLU A 505 -29.18 -28.46 -13.41
CA GLU A 505 -29.98 -27.86 -14.50
C GLU A 505 -29.63 -26.37 -14.68
N GLU A 506 -29.87 -25.54 -13.66
CA GLU A 506 -29.65 -24.08 -13.69
C GLU A 506 -28.18 -23.71 -13.95
N PHE A 507 -27.26 -24.40 -13.27
CA PHE A 507 -25.84 -24.05 -13.38
C PHE A 507 -25.12 -24.85 -14.46
N GLY A 508 -25.50 -26.12 -14.68
CA GLY A 508 -24.79 -27.06 -15.54
C GLY A 508 -23.57 -27.69 -14.88
N LEU A 509 -23.12 -28.82 -15.42
CA LEU A 509 -21.91 -29.53 -14.99
C LEU A 509 -20.64 -29.05 -15.71
N SER A 510 -19.47 -29.23 -15.09
CA SER A 510 -18.16 -28.94 -15.67
C SER A 510 -17.67 -30.10 -16.55
N GLN A 511 -17.51 -29.86 -17.86
CA GLN A 511 -16.79 -30.80 -18.72
C GLN A 511 -15.33 -30.92 -18.27
N GLY A 512 -14.88 -32.14 -18.00
CA GLY A 512 -13.55 -32.46 -17.45
C GLY A 512 -12.37 -32.24 -18.43
N ASN A 513 -12.46 -31.26 -19.32
CA ASN A 513 -11.37 -31.00 -20.25
C ASN A 513 -10.16 -30.42 -19.51
N ARG A 514 -8.93 -30.80 -19.89
CA ARG A 514 -7.72 -30.23 -19.27
C ARG A 514 -7.56 -28.82 -19.85
N ARG A 515 -8.19 -27.82 -19.21
CA ARG A 515 -7.73 -26.44 -19.35
C ARG A 515 -6.26 -26.45 -18.93
N GLU A 516 -5.35 -26.36 -19.91
CA GLU A 516 -4.14 -25.55 -19.75
C GLU A 516 -4.58 -24.30 -18.98
N VAL A 517 -3.99 -24.03 -17.82
CA VAL A 517 -4.64 -23.20 -16.79
C VAL A 517 -4.85 -21.77 -17.28
N LYS A 518 -6.02 -21.56 -17.89
CA LYS A 518 -6.60 -20.30 -18.38
C LYS A 518 -7.25 -19.51 -17.24
N ASP A 519 -6.84 -19.78 -16.00
CA ASP A 519 -7.05 -18.93 -14.81
C ASP A 519 -6.17 -17.67 -14.88
N THR A 520 -5.99 -17.15 -16.09
CA THR A 520 -5.82 -15.74 -16.32
C THR A 520 -7.17 -15.08 -16.10
N TRP A 521 -7.27 -14.38 -14.99
CA TRP A 521 -8.43 -13.62 -14.49
C TRP A 521 -9.05 -12.61 -15.47
N TRP A 522 -8.40 -12.36 -16.63
CA TRP A 522 -8.88 -11.59 -17.78
C TRP A 522 -9.54 -12.44 -18.89
N TRP A 523 -9.74 -13.75 -18.69
CA TRP A 523 -10.24 -14.64 -19.74
C TRP A 523 -11.77 -14.56 -19.89
N ASN A 524 -12.24 -14.02 -21.02
CA ASN A 524 -13.66 -13.92 -21.38
C ASN A 524 -14.06 -14.87 -22.53
N GLU A 525 -15.30 -14.75 -23.00
CA GLU A 525 -15.86 -15.62 -24.05
C GLU A 525 -15.35 -15.29 -25.45
N ASP A 526 -15.11 -14.01 -25.79
CA ASP A 526 -14.48 -13.60 -27.06
C ASP A 526 -13.12 -14.25 -27.25
N VAL A 527 -12.31 -14.23 -26.18
CA VAL A 527 -10.99 -14.87 -26.14
C VAL A 527 -11.12 -16.39 -26.28
N GLN A 528 -12.21 -16.99 -25.77
CA GLN A 528 -12.49 -18.42 -25.97
C GLN A 528 -12.85 -18.73 -27.43
N LYS A 529 -13.75 -17.94 -28.05
CA LYS A 529 -14.16 -18.07 -29.46
C LYS A 529 -12.97 -17.92 -30.41
N ALA A 530 -12.26 -16.78 -30.34
CA ALA A 530 -11.16 -16.47 -31.24
C ALA A 530 -9.96 -17.44 -31.09
N ILE A 531 -9.69 -17.99 -29.89
CA ILE A 531 -8.63 -19.01 -29.71
C ILE A 531 -9.09 -20.41 -30.11
N LYS A 532 -10.38 -20.75 -30.05
CA LYS A 532 -10.91 -21.98 -30.67
C LYS A 532 -10.70 -21.90 -32.19
N GLU A 533 -11.20 -20.84 -32.80
CA GLU A 533 -11.12 -20.56 -34.23
C GLU A 533 -9.67 -20.56 -34.75
N LYS A 534 -8.74 -19.89 -34.06
CA LYS A 534 -7.30 -19.98 -34.35
C LYS A 534 -6.78 -21.43 -34.31
N LYS A 535 -7.17 -22.24 -33.31
CA LYS A 535 -6.73 -23.64 -33.21
C LYS A 535 -7.32 -24.50 -34.33
N ASP A 536 -8.55 -24.24 -34.75
CA ASP A 536 -9.21 -25.03 -35.80
C ASP A 536 -8.69 -24.66 -37.21
N CYS A 537 -8.41 -23.38 -37.49
CA CYS A 537 -7.65 -22.98 -38.70
C CYS A 537 -6.21 -23.53 -38.69
N TYR A 538 -5.56 -23.63 -37.52
CA TYR A 538 -4.23 -24.23 -37.42
C TYR A 538 -4.21 -25.74 -37.73
N LYS A 539 -5.26 -26.49 -37.36
CA LYS A 539 -5.41 -27.90 -37.77
C LYS A 539 -5.49 -28.02 -39.28
N ARG A 540 -6.34 -27.22 -39.93
CA ARG A 540 -6.49 -27.21 -41.39
C ARG A 540 -5.15 -26.93 -42.06
N LEU A 541 -4.45 -25.86 -41.65
CA LEU A 541 -3.09 -25.52 -42.09
C LEU A 541 -2.03 -26.63 -41.84
N HIS A 542 -2.25 -27.50 -40.86
CA HIS A 542 -1.31 -28.60 -40.56
C HIS A 542 -1.51 -29.80 -41.50
N HIS A 543 -2.74 -30.05 -41.94
CA HIS A 543 -3.07 -31.11 -42.90
C HIS A 543 -2.88 -30.66 -44.36
N ASP A 544 -3.25 -29.42 -44.68
CA ASP A 544 -3.12 -28.80 -46.00
C ASP A 544 -2.49 -27.40 -45.88
N LYS A 545 -1.44 -27.16 -46.67
CA LYS A 545 -0.65 -25.93 -46.65
C LYS A 545 -0.97 -24.95 -47.80
N CYS A 546 -2.12 -25.10 -48.46
CA CYS A 546 -2.54 -24.16 -49.50
C CYS A 546 -2.56 -22.69 -49.01
N ALA A 547 -2.42 -21.75 -49.95
CA ALA A 547 -2.38 -20.32 -49.65
C ALA A 547 -3.64 -19.84 -48.87
N GLU A 548 -4.79 -20.43 -49.16
CA GLU A 548 -6.06 -20.10 -48.50
C GLU A 548 -6.06 -20.50 -47.02
N ASN A 549 -5.55 -21.69 -46.67
CA ASN A 549 -5.41 -22.13 -45.28
C ASN A 549 -4.32 -21.34 -44.53
N ILE A 550 -3.27 -20.88 -45.22
CA ILE A 550 -2.27 -19.96 -44.66
C ILE A 550 -2.93 -18.64 -44.25
N GLU A 551 -3.70 -17.98 -45.13
CA GLU A 551 -4.31 -16.69 -44.77
C GLU A 551 -5.48 -16.85 -43.79
N LYS A 552 -6.32 -17.89 -43.90
CA LYS A 552 -7.36 -18.21 -42.90
C LYS A 552 -6.74 -18.37 -41.49
N TYR A 553 -5.59 -19.04 -41.37
CA TYR A 553 -4.86 -19.08 -40.08
C TYR A 553 -4.25 -17.74 -39.69
N ARG A 554 -3.71 -16.95 -40.64
CA ARG A 554 -3.13 -15.62 -40.39
C ARG A 554 -4.17 -14.64 -39.85
N ILE A 555 -5.37 -14.60 -40.44
CA ILE A 555 -6.53 -13.82 -39.98
C ILE A 555 -6.95 -14.27 -38.58
N ALA A 556 -7.18 -15.57 -38.36
CA ALA A 556 -7.58 -16.09 -37.04
C ALA A 556 -6.50 -15.84 -35.95
N LYS A 557 -5.22 -15.91 -36.30
CA LYS A 557 -4.08 -15.55 -35.43
C LYS A 557 -4.10 -14.05 -35.07
N LYS A 558 -4.44 -13.16 -36.01
CA LYS A 558 -4.59 -11.71 -35.80
C LYS A 558 -5.82 -11.39 -34.93
N SER A 559 -6.95 -12.04 -35.17
CA SER A 559 -8.19 -11.94 -34.38
C SER A 559 -7.97 -12.38 -32.93
N ALA A 560 -7.40 -13.57 -32.72
CA ALA A 560 -7.07 -14.09 -31.39
C ALA A 560 -6.11 -13.18 -30.61
N LYS A 561 -5.12 -12.56 -31.27
CA LYS A 561 -4.20 -11.58 -30.65
C LYS A 561 -4.97 -10.32 -30.21
N ARG A 562 -5.88 -9.80 -31.04
CA ARG A 562 -6.74 -8.64 -30.72
C ARG A 562 -7.67 -8.93 -29.53
N ALA A 563 -8.39 -10.05 -29.54
CA ALA A 563 -9.29 -10.45 -28.46
C ALA A 563 -8.55 -10.57 -27.11
N VAL A 564 -7.40 -11.27 -27.08
CA VAL A 564 -6.55 -11.39 -25.88
C VAL A 564 -6.07 -10.03 -25.38
N SER A 565 -5.78 -9.08 -26.28
CA SER A 565 -5.32 -7.74 -25.90
C SER A 565 -6.44 -6.92 -25.26
N ARG A 566 -7.65 -6.92 -25.84
CA ARG A 566 -8.81 -6.18 -25.29
C ARG A 566 -9.21 -6.70 -23.91
N ALA A 567 -9.42 -8.01 -23.79
CA ALA A 567 -9.84 -8.61 -22.53
C ALA A 567 -8.79 -8.43 -21.41
N ARG A 568 -7.49 -8.39 -21.75
CA ARG A 568 -6.44 -8.01 -20.80
C ARG A 568 -6.55 -6.57 -20.32
N GLY A 569 -6.69 -5.62 -21.25
CA GLY A 569 -6.80 -4.18 -20.92
C GLY A 569 -7.99 -3.93 -20.00
N GLN A 570 -9.20 -4.26 -20.47
CA GLN A 570 -10.44 -4.11 -19.72
C GLN A 570 -10.37 -4.74 -18.33
N ALA A 571 -9.81 -5.95 -18.20
CA ALA A 571 -9.67 -6.57 -16.89
C ALA A 571 -8.69 -5.81 -15.97
N TYR A 572 -7.55 -5.30 -16.48
CA TYR A 572 -6.68 -4.42 -15.69
C TYR A 572 -7.41 -3.16 -15.23
N ASP A 573 -8.26 -2.59 -16.09
CA ASP A 573 -9.06 -1.40 -15.77
C ASP A 573 -10.13 -1.70 -14.71
N ASP A 574 -10.88 -2.80 -14.85
CA ASP A 574 -11.80 -3.32 -13.84
C ASP A 574 -11.07 -3.66 -12.52
N LEU A 575 -9.80 -4.07 -12.58
CA LEU A 575 -8.98 -4.34 -11.40
C LEU A 575 -8.61 -3.02 -10.71
N TYR A 576 -8.15 -1.99 -11.46
CA TYR A 576 -7.82 -0.67 -10.93
C TYR A 576 -9.00 -0.06 -10.17
N GLN A 577 -10.19 -0.01 -10.79
CA GLN A 577 -11.40 0.53 -10.17
C GLN A 577 -11.77 -0.17 -8.85
N ARG A 578 -11.47 -1.48 -8.72
CA ARG A 578 -11.80 -2.28 -7.53
C ARG A 578 -10.67 -2.36 -6.51
N LEU A 579 -9.50 -1.76 -6.74
CA LEU A 579 -8.33 -1.92 -5.86
C LEU A 579 -8.59 -1.48 -4.43
N ASP A 580 -9.30 -0.36 -4.21
CA ASP A 580 -9.55 0.21 -2.89
C ASP A 580 -10.75 -0.42 -2.16
N THR A 581 -11.33 -1.46 -2.76
CA THR A 581 -12.31 -2.33 -2.09
C THR A 581 -11.63 -3.49 -1.36
N LYS A 582 -12.27 -3.99 -0.30
CA LYS A 582 -11.94 -5.27 0.38
C LYS A 582 -12.03 -6.51 -0.55
N GLN A 583 -12.39 -6.35 -1.81
CA GLN A 583 -12.38 -7.40 -2.81
C GLN A 583 -11.07 -7.40 -3.62
N GLY A 584 -10.58 -6.22 -4.04
CA GLY A 584 -9.31 -6.06 -4.75
C GLY A 584 -8.11 -6.64 -3.99
N GLU A 585 -8.06 -6.46 -2.66
CA GLU A 585 -7.02 -7.06 -1.81
C GLU A 585 -7.01 -8.61 -1.86
N LYS A 586 -8.18 -9.25 -1.87
CA LYS A 586 -8.31 -10.72 -1.97
C LYS A 586 -7.84 -11.21 -3.34
N ASP A 587 -8.07 -10.42 -4.38
CA ASP A 587 -7.67 -10.72 -5.74
C ASP A 587 -6.14 -10.55 -5.92
N ILE A 588 -5.52 -9.54 -5.28
CA ILE A 588 -4.06 -9.42 -5.09
C ILE A 588 -3.48 -10.67 -4.42
N TYR A 589 -4.01 -11.10 -3.27
CA TYR A 589 -3.54 -12.33 -2.60
C TYR A 589 -3.74 -13.58 -3.46
N ARG A 590 -4.81 -13.65 -4.27
CA ARG A 590 -5.02 -14.76 -5.22
C ARG A 590 -3.95 -14.77 -6.31
N MET A 591 -3.63 -13.61 -6.90
CA MET A 591 -2.57 -13.46 -7.90
C MET A 591 -1.20 -13.87 -7.34
N ALA A 592 -0.88 -13.45 -6.11
CA ALA A 592 0.31 -13.87 -5.38
C ALA A 592 0.39 -15.41 -5.26
N LYS A 593 -0.66 -16.02 -4.71
CA LYS A 593 -0.71 -17.46 -4.41
C LYS A 593 -0.76 -18.35 -5.66
N ILE A 594 -1.27 -17.85 -6.78
CA ILE A 594 -1.21 -18.52 -8.09
C ILE A 594 0.23 -18.52 -8.64
N ARG A 595 0.97 -17.43 -8.48
CA ARG A 595 2.38 -17.35 -8.91
C ARG A 595 3.31 -18.15 -8.00
N GLU A 596 3.13 -18.06 -6.68
CA GLU A 596 3.79 -18.93 -5.69
C GLU A 596 3.63 -20.42 -6.03
N ARG A 597 2.45 -20.83 -6.52
CA ARG A 597 2.24 -22.19 -7.02
C ARG A 597 3.07 -22.47 -8.27
N LYS A 598 3.01 -21.61 -9.28
CA LYS A 598 3.77 -21.77 -10.54
C LYS A 598 5.30 -21.77 -10.36
N THR A 599 5.83 -21.21 -9.27
CA THR A 599 7.26 -21.24 -8.92
C THR A 599 7.64 -22.40 -7.96
N ARG A 600 6.80 -23.43 -7.84
CA ARG A 600 7.13 -24.67 -7.11
C ARG A 600 7.30 -25.81 -8.11
N ASP A 601 8.42 -26.51 -8.04
CA ASP A 601 8.76 -27.61 -8.96
C ASP A 601 7.78 -28.79 -8.81
N VAL A 602 7.30 -29.01 -7.59
CA VAL A 602 6.27 -30.00 -7.25
C VAL A 602 4.93 -29.33 -6.96
N ASN A 603 4.08 -29.25 -7.99
CA ASN A 603 2.66 -28.85 -7.87
C ASN A 603 1.69 -30.03 -7.71
N GLN A 604 2.14 -31.25 -7.99
CA GLN A 604 1.41 -32.50 -7.82
C GLN A 604 2.42 -33.58 -7.40
N VAL A 605 2.00 -34.49 -6.52
CA VAL A 605 2.79 -35.67 -6.16
C VAL A 605 2.90 -36.56 -7.41
N LYS A 606 4.07 -36.55 -8.06
CA LYS A 606 4.37 -37.39 -9.24
C LYS A 606 4.95 -38.75 -8.85
N CYS A 607 5.55 -38.82 -7.68
CA CYS A 607 6.16 -40.00 -7.08
C CYS A 607 6.08 -39.90 -5.56
N ILE A 608 6.10 -41.05 -4.88
CA ILE A 608 6.08 -41.16 -3.42
C ILE A 608 6.91 -42.40 -3.03
N LYS A 609 7.52 -42.40 -1.84
CA LYS A 609 8.19 -43.57 -1.28
C LYS A 609 7.20 -44.50 -0.58
N ASP A 610 7.42 -45.81 -0.72
CA ASP A 610 6.73 -46.84 0.06
C ASP A 610 7.27 -46.94 1.51
N GLU A 611 7.28 -48.11 2.14
CA GLU A 611 7.95 -48.34 3.44
C GLU A 611 9.37 -48.91 3.30
N ALA A 612 9.73 -49.43 2.12
CA ALA A 612 11.07 -49.91 1.76
C ALA A 612 11.94 -48.82 1.07
N ASN A 613 11.52 -47.55 1.15
CA ASN A 613 12.11 -46.39 0.46
C ASN A 613 12.13 -46.44 -1.09
N GLN A 614 11.46 -47.41 -1.72
CA GLN A 614 11.39 -47.50 -3.19
C GLN A 614 10.44 -46.43 -3.76
N LEU A 615 10.75 -45.94 -4.96
CA LEU A 615 10.07 -44.79 -5.55
C LEU A 615 8.89 -45.21 -6.43
N LEU A 616 7.68 -45.20 -5.86
CA LEU A 616 6.43 -45.45 -6.60
C LEU A 616 6.15 -44.30 -7.57
N VAL A 617 5.92 -44.63 -8.84
CA VAL A 617 5.67 -43.65 -9.93
C VAL A 617 4.34 -43.86 -10.66
N LYS A 618 3.71 -45.04 -10.58
CA LYS A 618 2.39 -45.25 -11.19
C LYS A 618 1.32 -44.63 -10.28
N SER A 619 0.30 -44.00 -10.87
CA SER A 619 -0.66 -43.20 -10.09
C SER A 619 -1.60 -44.03 -9.19
N GLU A 620 -1.75 -45.33 -9.45
CA GLU A 620 -2.53 -46.21 -8.57
C GLU A 620 -1.72 -46.68 -7.36
N GLU A 621 -0.45 -47.00 -7.54
CA GLU A 621 0.51 -47.26 -6.44
C GLU A 621 0.56 -46.06 -5.48
N ILE A 622 0.70 -44.85 -6.02
CA ILE A 622 0.71 -43.60 -5.25
C ILE A 622 -0.61 -43.42 -4.46
N LYS A 623 -1.78 -43.70 -5.05
CA LYS A 623 -3.07 -43.66 -4.32
C LYS A 623 -3.12 -44.70 -3.20
N ASN A 624 -2.69 -45.93 -3.48
CA ASN A 624 -2.74 -47.02 -2.52
C ASN A 624 -1.82 -46.75 -1.33
N ARG A 625 -0.60 -46.25 -1.58
CA ARG A 625 0.31 -45.77 -0.53
C ARG A 625 -0.28 -44.64 0.30
N TRP A 626 -1.03 -43.71 -0.29
CA TRP A 626 -1.79 -42.71 0.47
C TRP A 626 -2.94 -43.30 1.29
N LYS A 627 -3.72 -44.25 0.73
CA LYS A 627 -4.81 -44.94 1.43
C LYS A 627 -4.27 -45.69 2.65
N GLU A 628 -3.24 -46.51 2.45
CA GLU A 628 -2.52 -47.25 3.48
C GLU A 628 -1.99 -46.33 4.58
N TYR A 629 -1.17 -45.33 4.21
CA TYR A 629 -0.58 -44.39 5.18
C TYR A 629 -1.64 -43.72 6.06
N PHE A 630 -2.75 -43.26 5.47
CA PHE A 630 -3.81 -42.60 6.24
C PHE A 630 -4.72 -43.58 7.01
N ASN A 631 -4.91 -44.81 6.53
CA ASN A 631 -5.58 -45.87 7.30
C ASN A 631 -4.76 -46.21 8.55
N LYS A 632 -3.45 -46.46 8.38
CA LYS A 632 -2.47 -46.71 9.45
C LYS A 632 -2.28 -45.50 10.38
N LEU A 633 -2.58 -44.27 9.92
CA LEU A 633 -2.52 -43.05 10.74
C LEU A 633 -3.76 -42.86 11.62
N PHE A 634 -4.97 -43.09 11.10
CA PHE A 634 -6.23 -42.82 11.81
C PHE A 634 -6.77 -44.04 12.57
N ASN A 635 -6.48 -45.25 12.10
CA ASN A 635 -7.07 -46.50 12.59
C ASN A 635 -5.99 -47.51 13.06
N GLY A 636 -4.70 -47.13 13.02
CA GLY A 636 -3.57 -48.02 13.31
C GLY A 636 -2.85 -47.67 14.60
N GLY A 637 -2.73 -48.64 15.50
CA GLY A 637 -1.90 -48.53 16.69
C GLY A 637 -2.58 -47.92 17.92
N ASN A 638 -3.68 -48.53 18.34
CA ASN A 638 -3.93 -48.85 19.75
C ASN A 638 -4.56 -50.26 19.80
N GLU A 639 -3.72 -51.29 19.97
CA GLU A 639 -4.08 -52.38 20.88
C GLU A 639 -4.00 -51.79 22.29
N SER A 640 -4.99 -50.98 22.64
CA SER A 640 -5.26 -50.72 24.05
C SER A 640 -5.93 -51.99 24.57
N ALA A 641 -5.36 -52.56 25.63
CA ALA A 641 -6.17 -53.36 26.55
C ALA A 641 -7.45 -52.58 26.88
N THR A 642 -8.57 -53.26 27.02
CA THR A 642 -9.82 -52.66 27.48
C THR A 642 -9.54 -52.02 28.85
N ILE A 643 -9.35 -50.71 28.88
CA ILE A 643 -9.35 -49.97 30.13
C ILE A 643 -10.81 -49.91 30.53
N GLU A 644 -11.20 -50.88 31.34
CA GLU A 644 -12.43 -50.80 32.12
C GLU A 644 -12.37 -49.48 32.89
N LEU A 645 -13.43 -48.69 32.76
CA LEU A 645 -13.49 -47.34 33.30
C LEU A 645 -13.87 -47.44 34.77
N ASP A 646 -12.92 -47.89 35.59
CA ASP A 646 -13.03 -48.07 37.05
C ASP A 646 -13.02 -46.74 37.83
N GLU A 647 -13.62 -45.71 37.24
CA GLU A 647 -14.27 -44.61 37.96
C GLU A 647 -15.72 -44.56 37.45
N PRO A 648 -16.74 -44.71 38.32
CA PRO A 648 -18.12 -44.55 37.92
C PRO A 648 -18.32 -43.22 37.22
N PHE A 649 -18.81 -43.26 35.98
CA PHE A 649 -19.13 -42.06 35.22
C PHE A 649 -20.24 -41.29 35.96
N ASP A 650 -19.85 -40.25 36.70
CA ASP A 650 -20.72 -39.57 37.67
C ASP A 650 -22.04 -39.10 37.01
N ASP A 651 -23.14 -39.76 37.40
CA ASP A 651 -24.43 -39.62 36.73
C ASP A 651 -25.06 -38.22 36.95
N ASN A 652 -24.52 -37.46 37.91
CA ASN A 652 -24.79 -36.03 38.10
C ASN A 652 -24.54 -35.18 36.83
N ASN A 653 -23.75 -35.64 35.87
CA ASN A 653 -23.55 -34.93 34.59
C ASN A 653 -24.72 -35.06 33.59
N ARG A 654 -25.80 -35.81 33.88
CA ARG A 654 -26.98 -35.96 33.00
C ARG A 654 -27.92 -34.74 32.98
N GLY A 655 -27.43 -33.60 32.51
CA GLY A 655 -28.22 -32.38 32.34
C GLY A 655 -29.24 -32.43 31.18
N PHE A 656 -30.43 -31.85 31.38
CA PHE A 656 -31.47 -31.76 30.34
C PHE A 656 -31.03 -30.86 29.16
N VAL A 657 -30.65 -31.46 28.03
CA VAL A 657 -30.23 -30.71 26.85
C VAL A 657 -31.44 -30.18 26.07
N ARG A 658 -31.71 -28.88 26.22
CA ARG A 658 -32.79 -28.17 25.50
C ARG A 658 -32.68 -28.36 23.98
N ARG A 659 -33.82 -28.47 23.29
CA ARG A 659 -33.92 -28.53 21.81
C ARG A 659 -33.12 -27.41 21.12
N ILE A 660 -32.59 -27.67 19.93
CA ILE A 660 -31.88 -26.65 19.13
C ILE A 660 -32.88 -25.63 18.60
N GLN A 661 -32.56 -24.35 18.76
CA GLN A 661 -33.42 -23.23 18.40
C GLN A 661 -32.97 -22.55 17.09
N GLU A 662 -33.93 -21.97 16.36
CA GLU A 662 -33.67 -21.36 15.04
C GLU A 662 -32.65 -20.22 15.10
N TYR A 663 -32.64 -19.43 16.18
CA TYR A 663 -31.65 -18.36 16.36
C TYR A 663 -30.21 -18.90 16.47
N GLU A 664 -30.01 -20.10 17.03
CA GLU A 664 -28.69 -20.73 17.13
C GLU A 664 -28.19 -21.13 15.73
N VAL A 665 -29.08 -21.70 14.91
CA VAL A 665 -28.79 -22.05 13.52
C VAL A 665 -28.56 -20.80 12.67
N LYS A 666 -29.34 -19.72 12.88
CA LYS A 666 -29.20 -18.42 12.22
C LYS A 666 -27.85 -17.75 12.53
N GLU A 667 -27.44 -17.70 13.80
CA GLU A 667 -26.13 -17.19 14.21
C GLU A 667 -24.97 -18.09 13.73
N ALA A 668 -25.10 -19.41 13.80
CA ALA A 668 -24.09 -20.33 13.26
C ALA A 668 -23.93 -20.13 11.73
N LEU A 669 -25.03 -20.03 10.99
CA LEU A 669 -25.04 -19.83 9.54
C LEU A 669 -24.44 -18.49 9.14
N LYS A 670 -24.69 -17.42 9.91
CA LYS A 670 -24.09 -16.08 9.79
C LYS A 670 -22.57 -16.10 10.04
N ARG A 671 -22.09 -16.90 11.00
CA ARG A 671 -20.67 -17.07 11.34
C ARG A 671 -19.88 -17.95 10.35
N MET A 672 -20.56 -18.78 9.55
CA MET A 672 -19.91 -19.61 8.52
C MET A 672 -19.18 -18.77 7.45
N LYS A 673 -18.13 -19.34 6.86
CA LYS A 673 -17.28 -18.66 5.86
C LYS A 673 -17.56 -19.19 4.46
N VAL A 674 -17.99 -18.31 3.55
CA VAL A 674 -18.20 -18.58 2.12
C VAL A 674 -16.88 -18.82 1.36
N GLY A 675 -16.98 -19.34 0.13
CA GLY A 675 -15.85 -19.59 -0.76
C GLY A 675 -14.95 -20.75 -0.32
N LYS A 676 -15.55 -21.84 0.19
CA LYS A 676 -14.84 -23.02 0.73
C LYS A 676 -14.97 -24.24 -0.17
N ALA A 677 -13.98 -25.13 -0.09
CA ALA A 677 -13.98 -26.40 -0.80
C ALA A 677 -14.96 -27.37 -0.12
N MET A 678 -15.96 -27.80 -0.88
CA MET A 678 -17.06 -28.68 -0.46
C MET A 678 -16.57 -30.10 -0.15
N GLY A 679 -17.40 -30.86 0.58
CA GLY A 679 -17.23 -32.30 0.77
C GLY A 679 -17.78 -33.14 -0.40
N PRO A 680 -17.92 -34.46 -0.21
CA PRO A 680 -18.48 -35.38 -1.22
C PRO A 680 -19.96 -35.11 -1.53
N ASP A 681 -20.69 -34.51 -0.59
CA ASP A 681 -22.08 -34.06 -0.76
C ASP A 681 -22.23 -33.06 -1.92
N GLY A 682 -21.22 -32.22 -2.14
CA GLY A 682 -21.16 -31.28 -3.25
C GLY A 682 -22.02 -30.03 -3.07
N ILE A 683 -22.52 -29.77 -1.86
CA ILE A 683 -23.41 -28.64 -1.54
C ILE A 683 -22.63 -27.53 -0.80
N PRO A 684 -22.58 -26.29 -1.30
CA PRO A 684 -21.89 -25.18 -0.64
C PRO A 684 -22.76 -24.51 0.44
N ILE A 685 -22.15 -23.78 1.38
CA ILE A 685 -22.89 -23.15 2.51
C ILE A 685 -23.73 -21.95 2.03
N GLU A 686 -23.37 -21.43 0.86
CA GLU A 686 -24.05 -20.40 0.09
C GLU A 686 -25.48 -20.78 -0.31
N VAL A 687 -25.81 -22.07 -0.48
CA VAL A 687 -27.19 -22.53 -0.78
C VAL A 687 -28.13 -22.21 0.39
N TRP A 688 -27.77 -22.65 1.61
CA TRP A 688 -28.56 -22.40 2.82
C TRP A 688 -28.71 -20.90 3.13
N ARG A 689 -27.73 -20.07 2.74
CA ARG A 689 -27.81 -18.60 2.83
C ARG A 689 -28.71 -17.97 1.77
N CYS A 690 -28.80 -18.55 0.58
CA CYS A 690 -29.63 -18.05 -0.52
C CYS A 690 -31.12 -18.30 -0.25
N LEU A 691 -31.44 -19.47 0.32
CA LEU A 691 -32.79 -19.90 0.67
C LEU A 691 -33.40 -19.05 1.81
N GLY A 692 -32.59 -18.66 2.79
CA GLY A 692 -33.01 -17.76 3.88
C GLY A 692 -33.71 -18.50 5.01
N ASP A 693 -34.72 -17.87 5.63
CA ASP A 693 -35.31 -18.38 6.88
C ASP A 693 -36.01 -19.74 6.73
N ILE A 694 -36.62 -20.06 5.58
CA ILE A 694 -37.18 -21.40 5.33
C ILE A 694 -36.13 -22.52 5.49
N ALA A 695 -34.87 -22.26 5.12
CA ALA A 695 -33.77 -23.18 5.32
C ALA A 695 -33.33 -23.25 6.80
N ILE A 696 -33.47 -22.16 7.56
CA ILE A 696 -33.17 -22.16 9.00
C ILE A 696 -34.20 -23.00 9.76
N VAL A 697 -35.50 -22.88 9.45
CA VAL A 697 -36.56 -23.74 10.00
C VAL A 697 -36.26 -25.21 9.70
N TRP A 698 -35.99 -25.56 8.44
CA TRP A 698 -35.75 -26.94 8.02
C TRP A 698 -34.45 -27.54 8.59
N LEU A 699 -33.35 -26.77 8.62
CA LEU A 699 -32.11 -27.19 9.25
C LEU A 699 -32.29 -27.37 10.77
N THR A 700 -33.11 -26.55 11.42
CA THR A 700 -33.43 -26.70 12.85
C THR A 700 -34.23 -27.97 13.11
N LYS A 701 -35.19 -28.32 12.25
CA LYS A 701 -35.88 -29.62 12.28
C LYS A 701 -34.87 -30.77 12.14
N LEU A 702 -34.08 -30.80 11.06
CA LEU A 702 -33.06 -31.83 10.81
C LEU A 702 -32.07 -31.97 11.99
N PHE A 703 -31.57 -30.86 12.53
CA PHE A 703 -30.59 -30.88 13.62
C PHE A 703 -31.18 -31.43 14.91
N ASN A 704 -32.45 -31.15 15.21
CA ASN A 704 -33.17 -31.76 16.33
C ASN A 704 -33.46 -33.25 16.08
N THR A 705 -33.79 -33.67 14.85
CA THR A 705 -33.97 -35.09 14.50
C THR A 705 -32.68 -35.87 14.71
N ILE A 706 -31.53 -35.36 14.23
CA ILE A 706 -30.20 -35.95 14.49
C ILE A 706 -29.93 -36.08 16.00
N PHE A 707 -30.31 -35.06 16.78
CA PHE A 707 -30.08 -35.01 18.23
C PHE A 707 -31.00 -35.95 19.03
N ARG A 708 -32.18 -36.31 18.50
CA ARG A 708 -33.08 -37.31 19.12
C ARG A 708 -32.73 -38.75 18.73
N ALA A 709 -32.45 -38.98 17.45
CA ALA A 709 -32.18 -40.31 16.91
C ALA A 709 -30.73 -40.78 17.12
N ASN A 710 -29.86 -39.95 17.70
CA ASN A 710 -28.40 -40.14 17.81
C ASN A 710 -27.72 -40.51 16.47
N ARG A 711 -28.36 -40.22 15.33
CA ARG A 711 -27.95 -40.65 14.00
C ARG A 711 -27.85 -39.47 13.04
N MET A 712 -26.62 -39.11 12.68
CA MET A 712 -26.35 -38.20 11.56
C MET A 712 -26.51 -38.90 10.20
N PRO A 713 -26.83 -38.16 9.12
CA PRO A 713 -26.93 -38.70 7.76
C PRO A 713 -25.67 -39.44 7.32
N ASP A 714 -25.84 -40.59 6.66
CA ASP A 714 -24.71 -41.46 6.29
C ASP A 714 -23.81 -40.81 5.24
N GLU A 715 -24.35 -39.90 4.42
CA GLU A 715 -23.57 -39.08 3.48
C GLU A 715 -22.59 -38.13 4.18
N TRP A 716 -22.90 -37.63 5.39
CA TRP A 716 -22.00 -36.74 6.15
C TRP A 716 -20.79 -37.48 6.71
N ARG A 717 -20.92 -38.79 6.98
CA ARG A 717 -19.82 -39.66 7.42
C ARG A 717 -18.71 -39.81 6.35
N ARG A 718 -18.98 -39.42 5.09
CA ARG A 718 -18.03 -39.47 3.97
C ARG A 718 -17.24 -38.16 3.85
N SER A 719 -15.92 -38.24 3.65
CA SER A 719 -15.08 -37.07 3.38
C SER A 719 -14.07 -37.32 2.25
N THR A 720 -13.65 -36.26 1.54
CA THR A 720 -12.54 -36.35 0.58
C THR A 720 -11.24 -35.92 1.25
N LEU A 721 -10.26 -36.81 1.33
CA LEU A 721 -8.96 -36.50 1.91
C LEU A 721 -8.03 -35.84 0.88
N VAL A 722 -7.38 -34.73 1.27
CA VAL A 722 -6.43 -34.00 0.42
C VAL A 722 -5.08 -33.88 1.13
N PRO A 723 -4.02 -34.60 0.71
CA PRO A 723 -2.69 -34.43 1.26
C PRO A 723 -2.09 -33.08 0.83
N ILE A 724 -1.69 -32.26 1.80
CA ILE A 724 -1.00 -30.98 1.57
C ILE A 724 0.40 -31.04 2.17
N PHE A 725 1.42 -30.84 1.35
CA PHE A 725 2.82 -30.84 1.78
C PHE A 725 3.10 -29.74 2.81
N LYS A 726 3.81 -30.09 3.89
CA LYS A 726 4.13 -29.19 5.01
C LYS A 726 5.19 -28.14 4.67
N ASN A 727 5.89 -28.28 3.53
CA ASN A 727 7.02 -27.43 3.11
C ASN A 727 8.27 -27.59 4.01
N LYS A 728 8.47 -28.79 4.57
CA LYS A 728 9.66 -29.25 5.32
C LYS A 728 9.82 -30.75 5.07
N GLY A 729 11.06 -31.24 5.00
CA GLY A 729 11.41 -32.65 4.78
C GLY A 729 11.28 -33.11 3.33
N ASP A 730 11.58 -34.39 3.07
CA ASP A 730 11.46 -35.03 1.77
C ASP A 730 10.02 -34.94 1.21
N VAL A 731 9.90 -34.43 -0.01
CA VAL A 731 8.65 -34.27 -0.77
C VAL A 731 8.06 -35.64 -1.17
N GLN A 732 8.88 -36.68 -1.22
CA GLN A 732 8.49 -38.05 -1.56
C GLN A 732 8.01 -38.84 -0.34
N SER A 733 8.12 -38.32 0.90
CA SER A 733 7.69 -39.04 2.11
C SER A 733 6.29 -38.62 2.58
N CYS A 734 5.41 -39.60 2.81
CA CYS A 734 4.02 -39.36 3.25
C CYS A 734 3.92 -38.58 4.56
N THR A 735 4.86 -38.77 5.49
CA THR A 735 4.88 -38.12 6.81
C THR A 735 5.00 -36.60 6.72
N ASN A 736 5.58 -36.07 5.65
CA ASN A 736 5.75 -34.63 5.42
C ASN A 736 4.50 -33.94 4.86
N TYR A 737 3.36 -34.62 4.82
CA TYR A 737 2.07 -34.07 4.39
C TYR A 737 1.07 -34.01 5.56
N ARG A 738 0.05 -33.16 5.41
CA ARG A 738 -1.12 -33.06 6.29
C ARG A 738 -2.36 -33.46 5.51
N GLY A 739 -3.09 -34.47 5.97
CA GLY A 739 -4.35 -34.89 5.37
C GLY A 739 -5.49 -33.94 5.76
N ILE A 740 -6.01 -33.17 4.80
CA ILE A 740 -7.17 -32.31 5.02
C ILE A 740 -8.45 -33.05 4.62
N LYS A 741 -9.31 -33.38 5.61
CA LYS A 741 -10.63 -33.98 5.37
C LYS A 741 -11.61 -32.89 4.88
N LEU A 742 -12.07 -32.98 3.63
CA LEU A 742 -13.17 -32.18 3.11
C LEU A 742 -14.50 -32.87 3.45
N MET A 743 -15.11 -32.42 4.55
CA MET A 743 -16.42 -32.88 5.05
C MET A 743 -17.57 -31.99 4.54
N SER A 744 -18.83 -32.44 4.67
CA SER A 744 -20.03 -31.66 4.32
C SER A 744 -20.02 -30.25 4.92
N HIS A 745 -20.58 -29.27 4.20
CA HIS A 745 -20.78 -27.92 4.73
C HIS A 745 -21.97 -27.83 5.70
N THR A 746 -22.96 -28.72 5.58
CA THR A 746 -24.11 -28.76 6.50
C THR A 746 -23.74 -29.44 7.82
N MET A 747 -22.94 -30.51 7.77
CA MET A 747 -22.31 -31.10 8.97
C MET A 747 -21.54 -30.02 9.78
N LYS A 748 -20.71 -29.21 9.10
CA LYS A 748 -19.96 -28.11 9.73
C LYS A 748 -20.82 -26.97 10.30
N LEU A 749 -22.08 -26.87 9.88
CA LEU A 749 -23.05 -25.95 10.45
C LEU A 749 -23.65 -26.54 11.74
N TRP A 750 -23.98 -27.83 11.75
CA TRP A 750 -24.39 -28.57 12.95
C TRP A 750 -23.28 -28.56 14.02
N GLU A 751 -22.04 -28.92 13.64
CA GLU A 751 -20.84 -28.82 14.50
C GLU A 751 -20.70 -27.44 15.14
N ARG A 752 -21.04 -26.36 14.43
CA ARG A 752 -20.95 -24.98 14.94
C ARG A 752 -22.00 -24.66 15.99
N VAL A 753 -23.20 -25.23 15.88
CA VAL A 753 -24.26 -25.10 16.89
C VAL A 753 -23.85 -25.84 18.16
N ILE A 754 -23.36 -27.07 18.03
CA ILE A 754 -22.88 -27.87 19.16
C ILE A 754 -21.66 -27.22 19.83
N GLU A 755 -20.67 -26.71 19.06
CA GLU A 755 -19.51 -26.00 19.60
C GLU A 755 -19.91 -24.74 20.39
N HIS A 756 -20.93 -24.00 19.95
CA HIS A 756 -21.42 -22.83 20.68
C HIS A 756 -22.11 -23.19 22.01
N ARG A 757 -22.72 -24.38 22.10
CA ARG A 757 -23.31 -24.92 23.33
C ARG A 757 -22.25 -25.43 24.29
N LEU A 758 -21.37 -26.32 23.84
CA LEU A 758 -20.26 -26.88 24.63
C LEU A 758 -19.41 -25.76 25.26
N ARG A 759 -19.05 -24.73 24.49
CA ARG A 759 -18.23 -23.60 24.96
C ARG A 759 -18.88 -22.77 26.10
N LYS A 760 -20.18 -22.91 26.37
CA LYS A 760 -20.84 -22.29 27.55
C LYS A 760 -20.75 -23.14 28.82
N MET A 761 -20.44 -24.43 28.67
CA MET A 761 -20.41 -25.42 29.75
C MET A 761 -18.96 -25.79 30.13
N THR A 762 -18.01 -25.69 29.18
CA THR A 762 -16.58 -25.92 29.41
C THR A 762 -15.88 -24.70 30.00
N SER A 763 -15.30 -24.82 31.20
CA SER A 763 -14.26 -23.90 31.67
C SER A 763 -12.94 -24.14 30.92
N VAL A 764 -12.15 -23.08 30.71
CA VAL A 764 -10.84 -23.13 30.02
C VAL A 764 -9.90 -22.13 30.69
N THR A 765 -8.66 -22.56 30.98
CA THR A 765 -7.65 -21.70 31.63
C THR A 765 -7.41 -20.37 30.89
N GLN A 766 -7.21 -19.29 31.65
CA GLN A 766 -6.93 -17.96 31.09
C GLN A 766 -5.62 -17.88 30.29
N ASN A 767 -4.73 -18.87 30.45
CA ASN A 767 -3.48 -19.01 29.70
C ASN A 767 -3.68 -19.69 28.32
N GLN A 768 -4.90 -20.09 27.95
CA GLN A 768 -5.20 -20.64 26.64
C GLN A 768 -5.43 -19.52 25.61
N PHE A 769 -4.39 -19.21 24.83
CA PHE A 769 -4.50 -18.25 23.71
C PHE A 769 -5.00 -18.91 22.41
N GLY A 770 -4.81 -20.21 22.26
CA GLY A 770 -5.19 -20.97 21.06
C GLY A 770 -6.70 -21.20 20.95
N PHE A 771 -7.30 -20.81 19.81
CA PHE A 771 -8.72 -21.03 19.49
C PHE A 771 -9.74 -20.38 20.44
N MET A 772 -9.32 -19.38 21.22
CA MET A 772 -10.19 -18.63 22.14
C MET A 772 -10.61 -17.27 21.53
N PRO A 773 -11.88 -16.85 21.70
CA PRO A 773 -12.33 -15.52 21.26
C PRO A 773 -11.69 -14.42 22.11
N GLY A 774 -11.42 -13.25 21.52
CA GLY A 774 -10.81 -12.12 22.23
C GLY A 774 -9.36 -12.31 22.68
N ARG A 775 -8.73 -13.44 22.32
CA ARG A 775 -7.32 -13.77 22.52
C ARG A 775 -6.53 -13.78 21.21
N SER A 776 -5.21 -13.65 21.28
CA SER A 776 -4.34 -13.70 20.09
C SER A 776 -2.96 -14.32 20.34
N THR A 777 -2.31 -14.77 19.26
CA THR A 777 -0.90 -15.20 19.29
C THR A 777 0.06 -14.07 19.68
N MET A 778 -0.33 -12.82 19.45
CA MET A 778 0.45 -11.64 19.82
C MET A 778 0.50 -11.44 21.34
N GLU A 779 -0.58 -11.74 22.07
CA GLU A 779 -0.54 -11.72 23.55
C GLU A 779 0.45 -12.75 24.10
N ALA A 780 0.45 -13.97 23.55
CA ALA A 780 1.36 -15.02 23.98
C ALA A 780 2.84 -14.69 23.69
N ILE A 781 3.13 -14.14 22.50
CA ILE A 781 4.48 -13.66 22.15
C ILE A 781 4.89 -12.50 23.06
N PHE A 782 3.98 -11.54 23.30
CA PHE A 782 4.22 -10.39 24.17
C PHE A 782 4.56 -10.82 25.60
N LEU A 783 3.72 -11.66 26.20
CA LEU A 783 3.89 -12.12 27.58
C LEU A 783 5.19 -12.89 27.79
N LEU A 784 5.55 -13.75 26.84
CA LEU A 784 6.81 -14.50 26.92
C LEU A 784 8.03 -13.57 26.81
N ARG A 785 7.97 -12.53 25.96
CA ARG A 785 9.03 -11.50 25.89
C ARG A 785 9.10 -10.65 27.17
N GLN A 786 7.97 -10.29 27.78
CA GLN A 786 7.96 -9.56 29.06
C GLN A 786 8.46 -10.40 30.23
N LEU A 787 8.21 -11.72 30.22
CA LEU A 787 8.81 -12.65 31.19
C LEU A 787 10.35 -12.67 31.07
N MET A 788 10.87 -12.77 29.84
CA MET A 788 12.32 -12.71 29.57
C MET A 788 12.93 -11.35 29.98
N GLU A 789 12.28 -10.22 29.64
CA GLU A 789 12.73 -8.89 30.06
C GLU A 789 12.78 -8.76 31.60
N ARG A 790 11.77 -9.26 32.32
CA ARG A 790 11.72 -9.25 33.79
C ARG A 790 12.82 -10.09 34.43
N PHE A 791 13.02 -11.33 33.99
CA PHE A 791 14.05 -12.20 34.55
C PHE A 791 15.47 -11.63 34.32
N ARG A 792 15.70 -11.03 33.14
CA ARG A 792 16.93 -10.30 32.82
C ARG A 792 17.15 -9.07 33.69
N GLU A 793 16.10 -8.27 33.96
CA GLU A 793 16.19 -7.14 34.89
C GLU A 793 16.47 -7.57 36.34
N GLN A 794 16.01 -8.77 36.74
CA GLN A 794 16.26 -9.35 38.06
C GLN A 794 17.59 -10.11 38.17
N LYS A 795 18.37 -10.25 37.08
CA LYS A 795 19.56 -11.13 36.99
C LYS A 795 19.29 -12.57 37.45
N LYS A 796 18.12 -13.11 37.10
CA LYS A 796 17.72 -14.49 37.40
C LYS A 796 17.60 -15.29 36.13
N ASP A 797 18.12 -16.51 36.14
CA ASP A 797 18.07 -17.39 34.97
C ASP A 797 16.63 -17.85 34.70
N LEU A 798 16.27 -17.94 33.42
CA LEU A 798 14.94 -18.35 32.97
C LEU A 798 15.03 -19.62 32.13
N HIS A 799 14.38 -20.68 32.61
CA HIS A 799 14.34 -21.98 31.97
C HIS A 799 12.98 -22.15 31.27
N MET A 800 12.99 -22.49 29.98
CA MET A 800 11.80 -22.63 29.14
C MET A 800 11.81 -23.97 28.40
N VAL A 801 10.73 -24.75 28.54
CA VAL A 801 10.53 -26.01 27.83
C VAL A 801 9.42 -25.82 26.80
N PHE A 802 9.76 -25.94 25.52
CA PHE A 802 8.82 -25.75 24.42
C PHE A 802 8.27 -27.10 23.96
N ILE A 803 7.02 -27.39 24.34
CA ILE A 803 6.37 -28.69 24.11
C ILE A 803 5.50 -28.65 22.83
N ASP A 804 5.59 -29.69 22.00
CA ASP A 804 4.64 -29.98 20.91
C ASP A 804 4.12 -31.42 21.03
N LEU A 805 2.94 -31.69 20.47
CA LEU A 805 2.23 -32.96 20.63
C LEU A 805 2.34 -33.84 19.37
N GLU A 806 2.45 -35.15 19.57
CA GLU A 806 2.47 -36.14 18.49
C GLU A 806 1.10 -36.21 17.79
N LYS A 807 0.99 -35.70 16.56
CA LYS A 807 -0.19 -35.92 15.68
C LYS A 807 -1.52 -35.60 16.37
N ALA A 808 -1.57 -34.49 17.13
CA ALA A 808 -2.61 -34.14 18.12
C ALA A 808 -4.08 -34.04 17.63
N TYR A 809 -4.36 -34.22 16.34
CA TYR A 809 -5.72 -34.29 15.78
C TYR A 809 -5.95 -35.55 14.92
N ASP A 810 -4.94 -36.40 14.76
CA ASP A 810 -5.00 -37.62 13.96
C ASP A 810 -5.11 -38.90 14.83
N LYS A 811 -4.90 -38.81 16.15
CA LYS A 811 -4.77 -39.94 17.12
C LYS A 811 -5.74 -39.92 18.31
N THR A 812 -6.61 -38.91 18.43
CA THR A 812 -6.80 -38.25 19.74
C THR A 812 -8.05 -38.62 20.56
N LEU A 813 -8.96 -39.49 20.11
CA LEU A 813 -10.36 -39.46 20.60
C LEU A 813 -11.04 -40.81 20.93
N GLU A 814 -10.30 -41.81 21.43
CA GLU A 814 -10.95 -43.00 22.04
C GLU A 814 -10.32 -43.48 23.37
N ALA A 815 -9.01 -43.28 23.61
CA ALA A 815 -8.38 -43.62 24.90
C ALA A 815 -7.25 -42.65 25.31
N LYS A 816 -7.61 -41.46 25.85
CA LYS A 816 -6.76 -40.43 26.52
C LYS A 816 -5.35 -40.10 25.92
N GLY A 817 -5.08 -40.46 24.67
CA GLY A 817 -3.72 -40.67 24.12
C GLY A 817 -2.89 -39.45 23.70
N PHE A 818 -2.80 -38.39 24.52
CA PHE A 818 -1.86 -37.28 24.27
C PHE A 818 -0.41 -37.69 24.59
N ARG A 819 0.43 -37.86 23.56
CA ARG A 819 1.88 -38.11 23.72
C ARG A 819 2.71 -36.87 23.35
N LEU A 820 3.69 -36.54 24.19
CA LEU A 820 4.65 -35.46 23.91
C LEU A 820 5.57 -35.87 22.75
N SER A 821 5.88 -34.93 21.86
CA SER A 821 6.71 -35.19 20.70
C SER A 821 8.18 -35.03 21.07
N ARG A 822 8.79 -36.11 21.60
CA ARG A 822 10.20 -36.15 22.06
C ARG A 822 11.18 -35.55 21.02
N SER A 823 10.91 -35.72 19.72
CA SER A 823 11.71 -35.17 18.61
C SER A 823 11.45 -33.69 18.26
N LYS A 824 10.57 -33.01 18.99
CA LYS A 824 10.20 -31.59 18.82
C LYS A 824 10.14 -30.79 20.12
N THR A 825 10.17 -31.45 21.28
CA THR A 825 10.34 -30.73 22.54
C THR A 825 11.76 -30.17 22.59
N GLU A 826 11.89 -28.86 22.77
CA GLU A 826 13.18 -28.17 22.81
C GLU A 826 13.28 -27.35 24.10
N TYR A 827 14.47 -27.33 24.70
CA TYR A 827 14.77 -26.65 25.95
C TYR A 827 15.60 -25.38 25.68
N MET A 828 15.29 -24.28 26.36
CA MET A 828 16.08 -23.05 26.33
C MET A 828 16.35 -22.59 27.76
N LYS A 829 17.62 -22.32 28.08
CA LYS A 829 18.00 -21.53 29.24
C LYS A 829 18.38 -20.13 28.77
N CYS A 830 17.93 -19.14 29.52
CA CYS A 830 18.39 -17.76 29.45
C CYS A 830 19.31 -17.51 30.64
N ASP A 831 20.62 -17.63 30.42
CA ASP A 831 21.65 -17.32 31.41
C ASP A 831 21.73 -15.78 31.58
N PHE A 832 21.05 -15.26 32.61
CA PHE A 832 20.93 -13.85 32.97
C PHE A 832 21.57 -13.52 34.34
N SER A 833 21.85 -14.53 35.15
CA SER A 833 22.64 -14.41 36.37
C SER A 833 24.13 -14.30 36.04
N ALA A 834 24.94 -14.01 37.06
CA ALA A 834 26.40 -13.97 36.95
C ALA A 834 27.09 -15.17 37.62
N MET A 835 26.30 -16.14 38.10
CA MET A 835 26.79 -17.35 38.78
C MET A 835 26.60 -18.54 37.85
N GLY A 836 27.70 -18.99 37.23
CA GLY A 836 27.71 -20.19 36.41
C GLY A 836 27.58 -21.44 37.28
N TYR A 837 26.34 -21.84 37.58
CA TYR A 837 26.04 -23.18 38.08
C TYR A 837 26.14 -24.18 36.92
N GLU A 838 26.74 -25.35 37.18
CA GLU A 838 26.64 -26.48 36.27
C GLU A 838 25.19 -27.00 36.26
N ASP A 839 24.54 -26.96 35.10
CA ASP A 839 23.18 -27.49 34.92
C ASP A 839 23.23 -29.01 34.73
N GLY A 840 22.37 -29.74 35.44
CA GLY A 840 22.00 -31.10 35.04
C GLY A 840 21.16 -31.13 33.76
N ASP A 841 21.27 -32.21 32.99
CA ASP A 841 20.50 -32.39 31.75
C ASP A 841 18.99 -32.49 32.01
N VAL A 842 18.22 -31.62 31.36
CA VAL A 842 16.75 -31.71 31.36
C VAL A 842 16.34 -32.91 30.51
N SER A 843 15.71 -33.92 31.13
CA SER A 843 15.26 -35.14 30.43
C SER A 843 13.74 -35.34 30.49
N LEU A 844 13.22 -36.14 29.55
CA LEU A 844 11.85 -36.65 29.51
C LEU A 844 11.92 -38.17 29.35
N ASP A 845 11.37 -38.90 30.32
CA ASP A 845 11.42 -40.37 30.37
C ASP A 845 12.85 -40.93 30.22
N GLY A 846 13.84 -40.24 30.81
CA GLY A 846 15.28 -40.56 30.69
C GLY A 846 15.97 -40.09 29.41
N GLN A 847 15.23 -39.55 28.42
CA GLN A 847 15.83 -38.99 27.20
C GLN A 847 16.13 -37.49 27.38
N VAL A 848 17.39 -37.09 27.21
CA VAL A 848 17.82 -35.68 27.26
C VAL A 848 17.10 -34.83 26.20
N VAL A 849 16.55 -33.68 26.62
CA VAL A 849 15.87 -32.71 25.79
C VAL A 849 16.89 -31.74 25.17
N PRO A 850 16.92 -31.54 23.85
CA PRO A 850 17.95 -30.72 23.22
C PRO A 850 17.87 -29.24 23.65
N LYS A 851 18.93 -28.76 24.31
CA LYS A 851 19.16 -27.34 24.61
C LYS A 851 19.31 -26.53 23.31
N LYS A 852 18.72 -25.34 23.26
CA LYS A 852 18.68 -24.42 22.10
C LYS A 852 18.84 -22.97 22.53
N ASP A 853 19.81 -22.30 21.93
CA ASP A 853 20.04 -20.85 22.09
C ASP A 853 18.97 -20.00 21.39
N THR A 854 18.30 -20.54 20.36
CA THR A 854 17.19 -19.87 19.66
C THR A 854 16.03 -20.81 19.37
N PHE A 855 14.79 -20.32 19.45
CA PHE A 855 13.56 -21.11 19.25
C PHE A 855 12.50 -20.31 18.47
N ARG A 856 11.62 -20.99 17.72
CA ARG A 856 10.56 -20.33 16.92
C ARG A 856 9.16 -20.46 17.55
N TYR A 857 8.85 -19.64 18.54
CA TYR A 857 7.54 -19.60 19.18
C TYR A 857 6.50 -18.81 18.36
N LEU A 858 5.42 -19.46 17.92
CA LEU A 858 4.30 -18.85 17.16
C LEU A 858 4.72 -18.01 15.93
N GLY A 859 5.86 -18.36 15.33
CA GLY A 859 6.48 -17.66 14.20
C GLY A 859 7.47 -16.55 14.58
N SER A 860 7.53 -16.17 15.85
CA SER A 860 8.57 -15.31 16.45
C SER A 860 9.84 -16.10 16.72
N MET A 861 11.01 -15.53 16.41
CA MET A 861 12.25 -16.07 16.98
C MET A 861 12.46 -15.53 18.40
N LEU A 862 12.86 -16.41 19.31
CA LEU A 862 13.35 -16.10 20.65
C LEU A 862 14.84 -16.45 20.68
N GLN A 863 15.61 -15.73 21.51
CA GLN A 863 17.05 -15.90 21.71
C GLN A 863 17.34 -15.92 23.22
N LYS A 864 18.30 -16.71 23.70
CA LYS A 864 18.58 -16.84 25.14
C LYS A 864 18.93 -15.50 25.82
N GLU A 865 19.54 -14.56 25.11
CA GLU A 865 19.90 -13.22 25.61
C GLU A 865 18.68 -12.28 25.73
N GLY A 866 17.54 -12.69 25.18
CA GLY A 866 16.31 -11.88 25.12
C GLY A 866 16.39 -10.68 24.18
N ASP A 867 17.27 -10.71 23.17
CA ASP A 867 17.28 -9.73 22.08
C ASP A 867 16.26 -10.10 20.98
N ILE A 868 16.30 -9.37 19.87
CA ILE A 868 15.39 -9.55 18.72
C ILE A 868 16.12 -9.66 17.37
N ASP A 869 17.46 -9.74 17.36
CA ASP A 869 18.28 -9.79 16.14
C ASP A 869 17.89 -10.94 15.19
N GLU A 870 17.61 -12.14 15.72
CA GLU A 870 17.13 -13.27 14.91
C GLU A 870 15.68 -13.11 14.50
N ASP A 871 14.83 -12.42 15.25
CA ASP A 871 13.43 -12.21 14.84
C ASP A 871 13.36 -11.19 13.71
N VAL A 872 14.08 -10.07 13.82
CA VAL A 872 14.28 -9.07 12.75
C VAL A 872 14.85 -9.76 11.49
N SER A 873 15.90 -10.55 11.65
CA SER A 873 16.51 -11.31 10.56
C SER A 873 15.52 -12.33 9.94
N HIS A 874 14.73 -13.03 10.76
CA HIS A 874 13.71 -13.96 10.30
C HIS A 874 12.59 -13.25 9.53
N ARG A 875 12.16 -12.06 9.96
CA ARG A 875 11.11 -11.29 9.26
C ARG A 875 11.60 -10.67 7.96
N ILE A 876 12.85 -10.24 7.89
CA ILE A 876 13.49 -9.81 6.63
C ILE A 876 13.56 -11.00 5.66
N LYS A 877 14.00 -12.18 6.12
CA LYS A 877 14.02 -13.43 5.33
C LYS A 877 12.59 -13.80 4.86
N ALA A 878 11.56 -13.65 5.69
CA ALA A 878 10.16 -13.90 5.35
C ALA A 878 9.56 -12.88 4.34
N GLY A 879 9.88 -11.59 4.49
CA GLY A 879 9.53 -10.54 3.53
C GLY A 879 10.14 -10.81 2.14
N TRP A 880 11.42 -11.16 2.08
CA TRP A 880 12.09 -11.54 0.83
C TRP A 880 11.52 -12.81 0.18
N LEU A 881 11.02 -13.76 0.98
CA LEU A 881 10.29 -14.91 0.43
C LEU A 881 8.97 -14.47 -0.22
N LYS A 882 8.20 -13.58 0.41
CA LYS A 882 6.94 -13.05 -0.15
C LYS A 882 7.18 -12.16 -1.38
N TRP A 883 8.25 -11.36 -1.39
CA TRP A 883 8.66 -10.57 -2.55
C TRP A 883 9.02 -11.48 -3.74
N ARG A 884 9.86 -12.51 -3.54
CA ARG A 884 10.27 -13.44 -4.62
C ARG A 884 9.09 -14.22 -5.19
N GLN A 885 8.17 -14.71 -4.34
CA GLN A 885 6.91 -15.34 -4.78
C GLN A 885 6.00 -14.42 -5.63
N ALA A 886 6.18 -13.11 -5.49
CA ALA A 886 5.44 -12.08 -6.22
C ALA A 886 6.20 -11.45 -7.40
N ALA A 887 7.48 -11.77 -7.60
CA ALA A 887 8.37 -11.08 -8.54
C ALA A 887 7.78 -10.97 -9.96
N GLY A 888 7.07 -11.99 -10.46
CA GLY A 888 6.41 -11.92 -11.77
C GLY A 888 5.27 -10.88 -11.90
N VAL A 889 4.77 -10.28 -10.81
CA VAL A 889 3.92 -9.06 -10.81
C VAL A 889 4.79 -7.82 -10.62
N LEU A 890 5.70 -7.88 -9.65
CA LEU A 890 6.51 -6.75 -9.19
C LEU A 890 7.56 -6.30 -10.21
N CYS A 891 8.01 -7.19 -11.10
CA CYS A 891 8.97 -6.92 -12.17
C CYS A 891 8.30 -6.80 -13.56
N ASP A 892 6.99 -7.04 -13.69
CA ASP A 892 6.27 -6.83 -14.96
C ASP A 892 6.10 -5.32 -15.20
N HIS A 893 6.62 -4.80 -16.32
CA HIS A 893 6.54 -3.37 -16.65
C HIS A 893 5.11 -2.89 -16.95
N ARG A 894 4.19 -3.81 -17.29
CA ARG A 894 2.77 -3.50 -17.58
C ARG A 894 1.93 -3.34 -16.31
N VAL A 895 2.51 -3.54 -15.14
CA VAL A 895 1.84 -3.34 -13.84
C VAL A 895 2.27 -1.98 -13.28
N PRO A 896 1.35 -1.01 -13.10
CA PRO A 896 1.70 0.32 -12.61
C PRO A 896 2.38 0.32 -11.25
N ARG A 897 3.31 1.25 -11.03
CA ARG A 897 4.11 1.36 -9.79
C ARG A 897 3.22 1.50 -8.54
N LYS A 898 2.12 2.26 -8.61
CA LYS A 898 1.10 2.35 -7.53
C LYS A 898 0.50 0.98 -7.14
N LEU A 899 0.21 0.10 -8.11
CA LEU A 899 -0.30 -1.26 -7.85
C LEU A 899 0.80 -2.17 -7.27
N LYS A 900 2.05 -2.07 -7.74
CA LYS A 900 3.18 -2.80 -7.14
C LYS A 900 3.44 -2.38 -5.69
N GLY A 901 3.32 -1.08 -5.39
CA GLY A 901 3.36 -0.55 -4.03
C GLY A 901 2.23 -1.07 -3.16
N LYS A 902 0.99 -1.07 -3.67
CA LYS A 902 -0.16 -1.64 -2.94
C LYS A 902 0.04 -3.13 -2.66
N PHE A 903 0.58 -3.88 -3.61
CA PHE A 903 0.98 -5.28 -3.41
C PHE A 903 2.00 -5.40 -2.26
N TYR A 904 3.03 -4.55 -2.21
CA TYR A 904 4.01 -4.53 -1.11
C TYR A 904 3.34 -4.27 0.24
N ARG A 905 2.49 -3.22 0.34
CA ARG A 905 1.75 -2.87 1.57
C ARG A 905 0.82 -4.00 2.04
N THR A 906 0.14 -4.69 1.13
CA THR A 906 -0.82 -5.76 1.47
C THR A 906 -0.15 -7.11 1.75
N ALA A 907 0.93 -7.49 1.04
CA ALA A 907 1.44 -8.86 1.04
C ALA A 907 2.88 -9.06 1.54
N ILE A 908 3.68 -7.99 1.66
CA ILE A 908 5.12 -8.09 1.96
C ILE A 908 5.45 -7.41 3.28
N ARG A 909 5.08 -6.13 3.47
CA ARG A 909 5.25 -5.44 4.75
C ARG A 909 4.64 -6.20 5.95
N PRO A 910 3.42 -6.79 5.87
CA PRO A 910 2.87 -7.57 6.99
C PRO A 910 3.65 -8.85 7.31
N ALA A 911 4.47 -9.37 6.38
CA ALA A 911 5.39 -10.48 6.66
C ALA A 911 6.71 -10.00 7.28
N MET A 912 7.09 -8.73 7.09
CA MET A 912 8.24 -8.08 7.72
C MET A 912 7.94 -7.54 9.13
N LEU A 913 6.68 -7.18 9.41
CA LEU A 913 6.27 -6.54 10.67
C LEU A 913 5.44 -7.42 11.63
N TYR A 914 5.05 -8.64 11.27
CA TYR A 914 4.40 -9.55 12.23
C TYR A 914 5.33 -9.79 13.44
N GLY A 915 4.84 -9.54 14.66
CA GLY A 915 5.61 -9.71 15.89
C GLY A 915 6.32 -8.43 16.34
N ALA A 916 6.47 -7.46 15.44
CA ALA A 916 7.24 -6.24 15.69
C ALA A 916 6.56 -5.27 16.67
N GLU A 917 5.26 -5.45 16.89
CA GLU A 917 4.48 -4.81 17.96
C GLU A 917 5.11 -5.05 19.35
N CYS A 918 5.78 -6.20 19.54
CA CYS A 918 6.34 -6.67 20.81
C CYS A 918 7.86 -6.45 20.92
N TRP A 919 8.46 -5.65 20.05
CA TRP A 919 9.92 -5.51 19.96
C TRP A 919 10.46 -4.24 20.67
N PRO A 920 11.45 -4.35 21.57
CA PRO A 920 12.23 -3.21 22.06
C PRO A 920 13.28 -2.78 21.02
N THR A 921 12.86 -2.11 19.95
CA THR A 921 13.75 -1.88 18.79
C THR A 921 14.83 -0.83 19.05
N LYS A 922 16.08 -1.23 18.82
CA LYS A 922 17.29 -0.39 18.76
C LYS A 922 17.44 0.18 17.33
N ARG A 923 18.15 1.31 17.16
CA ARG A 923 18.39 1.92 15.83
C ARG A 923 18.92 0.92 14.78
N ARG A 924 19.83 0.00 15.15
CA ARG A 924 20.35 -1.05 14.25
C ARG A 924 19.25 -1.93 13.62
N HIS A 925 18.20 -2.24 14.38
CA HIS A 925 17.09 -3.09 13.94
C HIS A 925 16.23 -2.38 12.89
N VAL A 926 16.02 -1.07 13.07
CA VAL A 926 15.23 -0.27 12.13
C VAL A 926 16.02 0.00 10.84
N GLN A 927 17.32 0.25 10.96
CA GLN A 927 18.25 0.34 9.82
C GLN A 927 18.21 -0.95 8.96
N GLN A 928 18.26 -2.13 9.58
CA GLN A 928 18.14 -3.42 8.89
C GLN A 928 16.80 -3.55 8.13
N LEU A 929 15.69 -3.16 8.76
CA LEU A 929 14.36 -3.19 8.15
C LEU A 929 14.23 -2.21 6.98
N SER A 930 14.72 -0.97 7.12
CA SER A 930 14.66 0.04 6.05
C SER A 930 15.54 -0.34 4.86
N VAL A 931 16.77 -0.82 5.10
CA VAL A 931 17.64 -1.33 4.03
C VAL A 931 16.99 -2.49 3.27
N ALA A 932 16.28 -3.38 3.96
CA ALA A 932 15.52 -4.46 3.34
C ALA A 932 14.31 -3.96 2.53
N GLU A 933 13.51 -3.04 3.08
CA GLU A 933 12.39 -2.39 2.38
C GLU A 933 12.89 -1.68 1.12
N MET A 934 13.88 -0.80 1.23
CA MET A 934 14.30 0.04 0.11
C MET A 934 14.95 -0.78 -1.01
N ARG A 935 15.62 -1.89 -0.70
CA ARG A 935 16.06 -2.86 -1.72
C ARG A 935 14.86 -3.53 -2.43
N MET A 936 13.80 -3.88 -1.71
CA MET A 936 12.56 -4.42 -2.30
C MET A 936 11.81 -3.39 -3.17
N LEU A 937 11.71 -2.13 -2.72
CA LEU A 937 10.99 -1.06 -3.43
C LEU A 937 11.74 -0.54 -4.66
N ARG A 938 13.07 -0.43 -4.59
CA ARG A 938 13.92 -0.09 -5.75
C ARG A 938 13.75 -1.12 -6.86
N TRP A 939 13.84 -2.42 -6.53
CA TRP A 939 13.60 -3.51 -7.49
C TRP A 939 12.19 -3.51 -8.08
N ILE A 940 11.16 -3.19 -7.28
CA ILE A 940 9.77 -3.00 -7.75
C ILE A 940 9.66 -1.91 -8.84
N CYS A 941 10.42 -0.83 -8.72
CA CYS A 941 10.41 0.30 -9.64
C CYS A 941 11.28 0.12 -10.89
N GLY A 942 12.14 -0.91 -10.91
CA GLY A 942 13.20 -1.09 -11.92
C GLY A 942 14.45 -0.26 -11.66
N HIS A 943 14.75 0.06 -10.40
CA HIS A 943 15.92 0.85 -9.99
C HIS A 943 16.86 0.07 -9.06
N THR A 944 18.09 0.54 -8.99
CA THR A 944 19.21 0.03 -8.19
C THR A 944 19.62 1.08 -7.15
N ARG A 945 20.81 0.93 -6.53
CA ARG A 945 21.49 2.03 -5.82
C ARG A 945 22.27 2.96 -6.76
N ARG A 946 22.74 2.46 -7.92
CA ARG A 946 23.57 3.22 -8.88
C ARG A 946 22.78 4.30 -9.64
N ASP A 947 21.46 4.16 -9.77
CA ASP A 947 20.59 5.17 -10.40
C ASP A 947 20.49 6.50 -9.61
N ARG A 948 21.07 6.60 -8.40
CA ARG A 948 21.10 7.77 -7.51
C ARG A 948 19.75 8.42 -7.11
N VAL A 949 18.62 7.94 -7.62
CA VAL A 949 17.25 8.27 -7.17
C VAL A 949 17.14 8.15 -5.63
N ARG A 950 16.55 9.14 -4.93
CA ARG A 950 16.42 9.12 -3.46
C ARG A 950 15.53 7.98 -2.99
N ASN A 951 15.66 7.59 -1.72
CA ASN A 951 14.72 6.62 -1.14
C ASN A 951 13.27 7.15 -1.18
N ASP A 952 13.11 8.45 -0.96
CA ASP A 952 11.81 9.14 -0.95
C ASP A 952 11.13 9.10 -2.32
N ASP A 953 11.85 9.43 -3.40
CA ASP A 953 11.27 9.39 -4.75
C ASP A 953 10.84 7.95 -5.12
N ILE A 954 11.58 6.93 -4.66
CA ILE A 954 11.18 5.52 -4.82
C ILE A 954 9.91 5.23 -4.03
N ARG A 955 9.87 5.61 -2.73
CA ARG A 955 8.71 5.45 -1.84
C ARG A 955 7.47 6.14 -2.40
N GLU A 956 7.60 7.36 -2.93
CA GLU A 956 6.51 8.13 -3.53
C GLU A 956 6.01 7.51 -4.85
N ARG A 957 6.92 7.09 -5.75
CA ARG A 957 6.57 6.40 -7.01
C ARG A 957 5.71 5.13 -6.80
N VAL A 958 5.74 4.51 -5.62
CA VAL A 958 4.89 3.37 -5.24
C VAL A 958 3.79 3.71 -4.21
N GLY A 959 3.81 4.90 -3.61
CA GLY A 959 2.93 5.32 -2.51
C GLY A 959 3.16 4.51 -1.23
N VAL A 960 4.40 4.38 -0.77
CA VAL A 960 4.79 3.52 0.37
C VAL A 960 5.60 4.33 1.37
N ALA A 961 4.93 4.86 2.40
CA ALA A 961 5.57 5.52 3.55
C ALA A 961 6.57 4.58 4.28
N PRO A 962 7.68 5.06 4.85
CA PRO A 962 8.75 4.27 5.51
C PRO A 962 8.30 3.13 6.44
N ILE A 963 9.09 2.05 6.48
CA ILE A 963 8.90 0.94 7.43
C ILE A 963 9.14 1.33 8.90
N GLU A 964 9.97 2.35 9.18
CA GLU A 964 10.24 2.88 10.53
C GLU A 964 8.97 3.46 11.17
N GLU A 965 8.31 4.40 10.49
CA GLU A 965 7.01 4.93 10.91
C GLU A 965 6.00 3.81 11.19
N LYS A 966 5.96 2.77 10.33
CA LYS A 966 4.94 1.72 10.43
C LYS A 966 5.30 0.66 11.48
N LEU A 967 6.57 0.50 11.82
CA LEU A 967 7.04 -0.23 13.01
C LEU A 967 6.57 0.47 14.30
N MET A 968 6.78 1.79 14.39
CA MET A 968 6.32 2.60 15.54
C MET A 968 4.79 2.61 15.64
N GLN A 969 4.09 2.90 14.54
CA GLN A 969 2.62 2.84 14.45
C GLN A 969 2.07 1.47 14.89
N HIS A 970 2.74 0.35 14.54
CA HIS A 970 2.36 -0.98 14.99
C HIS A 970 2.53 -1.15 16.52
N ARG A 971 3.66 -0.71 17.09
CA ARG A 971 3.92 -0.77 18.54
C ARG A 971 3.00 0.15 19.34
N LEU A 972 2.77 1.39 18.91
CA LEU A 972 1.82 2.32 19.53
C LEU A 972 0.37 1.83 19.43
N ARG A 973 -0.02 1.24 18.30
CA ARG A 973 -1.32 0.57 18.15
C ARG A 973 -1.49 -0.61 19.10
N TRP A 974 -0.42 -1.35 19.39
CA TRP A 974 -0.42 -2.45 20.36
C TRP A 974 -0.45 -1.97 21.81
N PHE A 975 0.32 -0.94 22.15
CA PHE A 975 0.24 -0.28 23.47
C PHE A 975 -1.17 0.22 23.77
N GLY A 976 -1.78 0.97 22.85
CA GLY A 976 -3.17 1.39 23.00
C GLY A 976 -4.16 0.22 22.98
N HIS A 977 -3.83 -0.94 22.43
CA HIS A 977 -4.67 -2.13 22.61
C HIS A 977 -4.60 -2.67 24.04
N ILE A 978 -3.40 -2.75 24.62
CA ILE A 978 -3.17 -3.18 26.01
C ILE A 978 -3.86 -2.22 26.99
N GLN A 979 -3.69 -0.90 26.85
CA GLN A 979 -4.29 0.10 27.76
C GLN A 979 -5.82 0.05 27.82
N ARG A 980 -6.49 -0.53 26.80
CA ARG A 980 -7.95 -0.70 26.75
C ARG A 980 -8.40 -2.15 27.03
N ARG A 981 -7.60 -2.90 27.79
CA ARG A 981 -7.97 -4.22 28.33
C ARG A 981 -8.34 -4.09 29.82
N PRO A 982 -9.35 -4.83 30.31
CA PRO A 982 -9.64 -4.96 31.75
C PRO A 982 -8.40 -5.44 32.52
N GLU A 983 -8.22 -5.00 33.76
CA GLU A 983 -7.00 -5.22 34.56
C GLU A 983 -6.67 -6.71 34.79
N GLU A 984 -7.71 -7.56 34.83
CA GLU A 984 -7.60 -9.01 34.99
C GLU A 984 -7.10 -9.71 33.73
N ALA A 985 -6.98 -9.00 32.60
CA ALA A 985 -6.44 -9.56 31.37
C ALA A 985 -4.94 -9.91 31.56
N PRO A 986 -4.50 -11.15 31.23
CA PRO A 986 -3.11 -11.57 31.46
C PRO A 986 -2.01 -10.66 30.88
N VAL A 987 -2.29 -9.87 29.83
CA VAL A 987 -1.37 -8.84 29.31
C VAL A 987 -0.94 -7.81 30.36
N HIS A 988 -1.80 -7.49 31.33
CA HIS A 988 -1.50 -6.58 32.44
C HIS A 988 -0.82 -7.30 33.60
N ILE A 989 -1.15 -8.57 33.86
CA ILE A 989 -0.45 -9.41 34.85
C ILE A 989 1.06 -9.50 34.52
N GLY A 990 1.43 -9.48 33.24
CA GLY A 990 2.81 -9.41 32.76
C GLY A 990 3.49 -8.03 32.92
N ILE A 991 2.74 -6.95 33.17
CA ILE A 991 3.23 -5.56 33.23
C ILE A 991 3.24 -5.01 34.66
N ILE A 992 2.19 -5.29 35.45
CA ILE A 992 1.84 -4.47 36.63
C ILE A 992 2.62 -4.83 37.90
N ARG A 993 3.06 -6.08 38.10
CA ARG A 993 3.85 -6.46 39.29
C ARG A 993 5.36 -6.42 39.06
N ARG A 994 5.88 -5.22 38.78
CA ARG A 994 7.28 -4.88 39.08
C ARG A 994 7.40 -4.63 40.59
N PRO A 995 8.30 -5.31 41.33
CA PRO A 995 8.60 -4.92 42.71
C PRO A 995 9.32 -3.57 42.69
N GLU A 996 8.85 -2.61 43.47
CA GLU A 996 9.30 -1.21 43.43
C GLU A 996 10.80 -1.05 43.74
N ASN A 997 11.35 -2.00 44.50
CA ASN A 997 12.73 -1.97 45.01
C ASN A 997 13.80 -2.62 44.09
N VAL A 998 13.47 -3.03 42.86
CA VAL A 998 14.48 -3.62 41.93
C VAL A 998 15.38 -2.53 41.32
N LYS A 999 16.43 -2.15 42.05
CA LYS A 999 17.49 -1.25 41.55
C LYS A 999 18.24 -1.91 40.37
N ARG A 1000 18.12 -1.32 39.17
CA ARG A 1000 18.90 -1.74 37.99
C ARG A 1000 20.41 -1.58 38.25
N GLY A 1001 21.22 -2.51 37.73
CA GLY A 1001 22.67 -2.47 37.87
C GLY A 1001 23.34 -1.27 37.18
N ARG A 1002 24.48 -0.83 37.72
CA ARG A 1002 25.33 0.20 37.10
C ARG A 1002 25.81 -0.24 35.71
N GLY A 1003 25.84 0.68 34.74
CA GLY A 1003 26.26 0.42 33.36
C GLY A 1003 25.23 0.94 32.34
N ARG A 1004 25.24 0.37 31.12
CA ARG A 1004 24.27 0.67 30.05
C ARG A 1004 23.20 -0.43 29.99
N PRO A 1005 22.04 -0.28 30.65
CA PRO A 1005 21.00 -1.32 30.67
C PRO A 1005 20.42 -1.61 29.28
N THR A 1006 19.88 -2.82 29.11
CA THR A 1006 19.18 -3.21 27.89
C THR A 1006 17.82 -2.52 27.79
N LEU A 1007 17.48 -2.05 26.59
CA LEU A 1007 16.21 -1.39 26.29
C LEU A 1007 15.03 -2.36 26.49
N THR A 1008 14.05 -1.98 27.32
CA THR A 1008 12.78 -2.71 27.48
C THR A 1008 11.72 -2.26 26.48
N TRP A 1009 10.66 -3.06 26.31
CA TRP A 1009 9.53 -2.67 25.46
C TRP A 1009 8.85 -1.37 25.92
N THR A 1010 8.68 -1.20 27.24
CA THR A 1010 8.10 0.01 27.85
C THR A 1010 8.94 1.25 27.58
N GLU A 1011 10.27 1.14 27.54
CA GLU A 1011 11.16 2.25 27.18
C GLU A 1011 11.10 2.56 25.67
N ALA A 1012 10.96 1.54 24.82
CA ALA A 1012 10.72 1.74 23.39
C ALA A 1012 9.37 2.44 23.12
N VAL A 1013 8.32 2.10 23.87
CA VAL A 1013 7.03 2.81 23.82
C VAL A 1013 7.16 4.26 24.31
N LYS A 1014 7.81 4.50 25.47
CA LYS A 1014 8.03 5.86 25.99
C LYS A 1014 8.84 6.73 25.01
N ARG A 1015 9.82 6.16 24.31
CA ARG A 1015 10.53 6.84 23.21
C ARG A 1015 9.58 7.16 22.07
N ASP A 1016 8.87 6.18 21.54
CA ASP A 1016 7.94 6.39 20.41
C ASP A 1016 6.87 7.45 20.72
N LEU A 1017 6.32 7.47 21.95
CA LEU A 1017 5.36 8.49 22.40
C LEU A 1017 5.95 9.90 22.42
N LYS A 1018 7.19 10.05 22.94
CA LYS A 1018 7.92 11.32 22.92
C LYS A 1018 8.28 11.77 21.50
N GLU A 1019 8.63 10.81 20.64
CA GLU A 1019 9.06 11.03 19.26
C GLU A 1019 7.90 11.43 18.33
N TRP A 1020 6.70 10.88 18.56
CA TRP A 1020 5.45 11.28 17.88
C TRP A 1020 4.67 12.37 18.62
N ASN A 1021 5.15 12.81 19.81
CA ASN A 1021 4.49 13.81 20.67
C ASN A 1021 3.03 13.46 21.03
N ILE A 1022 2.78 12.20 21.41
CA ILE A 1022 1.46 11.68 21.77
C ILE A 1022 1.42 11.41 23.28
N ASP A 1023 0.41 11.97 23.97
CA ASP A 1023 0.19 11.67 25.38
C ASP A 1023 -0.24 10.20 25.57
N LYS A 1024 0.31 9.53 26.61
CA LYS A 1024 -0.09 8.19 27.04
C LYS A 1024 -1.60 8.10 27.31
N GLU A 1025 -2.25 9.16 27.81
CA GLU A 1025 -3.63 9.17 28.31
C GLU A 1025 -4.65 9.16 27.17
N LEU A 1026 -4.26 9.69 26.00
CA LEU A 1026 -5.02 9.56 24.75
C LEU A 1026 -5.23 8.09 24.35
N ALA A 1027 -4.49 7.13 24.94
CA ALA A 1027 -4.71 5.70 24.71
C ALA A 1027 -6.09 5.22 25.20
N ALA A 1028 -6.76 5.93 26.11
CA ALA A 1028 -8.13 5.64 26.49
C ALA A 1028 -9.10 5.89 25.32
N ASP A 1029 -9.01 7.04 24.64
CA ASP A 1029 -9.83 7.31 23.46
C ASP A 1029 -9.35 6.54 22.21
N ARG A 1030 -10.19 5.64 21.74
CA ARG A 1030 -9.96 4.86 20.53
C ARG A 1030 -10.00 5.68 19.22
N LYS A 1031 -10.67 6.84 19.20
CA LYS A 1031 -10.78 7.72 18.03
C LYS A 1031 -9.51 8.59 17.92
N GLY A 1032 -9.21 9.39 18.93
CA GLY A 1032 -8.03 10.25 19.02
C GLY A 1032 -6.72 9.49 18.89
N TRP A 1033 -6.56 8.36 19.61
CA TRP A 1033 -5.38 7.50 19.48
C TRP A 1033 -5.13 7.01 18.05
N LYS A 1034 -6.19 6.81 17.26
CA LYS A 1034 -6.06 6.37 15.86
C LYS A 1034 -5.61 7.52 14.96
N CYS A 1035 -6.00 8.75 15.26
CA CYS A 1035 -5.62 9.94 14.48
C CYS A 1035 -4.15 10.30 14.74
N ALA A 1036 -3.75 10.40 16.01
CA ALA A 1036 -2.40 10.83 16.40
C ALA A 1036 -1.27 9.94 15.85
N ILE A 1037 -1.53 8.67 15.53
CA ILE A 1037 -0.51 7.71 15.04
C ILE A 1037 -0.40 7.60 13.51
N HIS A 1038 -0.87 8.56 12.70
CA HIS A 1038 -1.19 8.27 11.28
C HIS A 1038 -0.62 9.13 10.12
N ASP A 1039 -0.33 10.43 10.28
CA ASP A 1039 -0.31 11.38 9.14
C ASP A 1039 1.06 12.03 8.82
N THR A 1040 1.24 12.53 7.58
CA THR A 1040 2.46 13.23 7.10
C THR A 1040 2.14 14.53 6.36
N ALA A 1041 3.10 15.47 6.24
CA ALA A 1041 2.87 16.81 5.66
C ALA A 1041 2.25 16.84 4.24
N ARG A 1042 2.57 15.87 3.38
CA ARG A 1042 1.94 15.73 2.05
C ARG A 1042 0.54 15.11 2.11
N GLU A 1043 0.14 14.51 3.22
CA GLU A 1043 -1.23 14.03 3.46
C GLU A 1043 -2.07 15.16 4.08
N ILE A 1044 -1.50 15.99 4.96
CA ILE A 1044 -2.10 17.25 5.45
C ILE A 1044 -2.53 18.14 4.27
N LEU A 1045 -1.58 18.51 3.41
CA LEU A 1045 -1.83 19.42 2.27
C LEU A 1045 -2.76 18.82 1.19
N ARG A 1046 -2.93 17.49 1.14
CA ARG A 1046 -3.91 16.83 0.24
C ARG A 1046 -5.32 16.72 0.83
N ALA A 1047 -5.46 16.98 2.14
CA ALA A 1047 -6.75 16.99 2.84
C ALA A 1047 -7.29 18.42 3.03
N ALA A 1048 -6.47 19.44 2.78
CA ALA A 1048 -6.85 20.85 2.89
C ALA A 1048 -7.80 21.29 1.76
N PRO A 1049 -8.95 21.92 2.05
CA PRO A 1049 -9.81 22.52 1.04
C PRO A 1049 -9.09 23.63 0.25
N GLY A 1050 -9.36 23.74 -1.06
CA GLY A 1050 -8.77 24.77 -1.93
C GLY A 1050 -7.26 24.63 -2.18
N VAL A 1051 -6.66 23.48 -1.87
CA VAL A 1051 -5.22 23.21 -2.05
C VAL A 1051 -5.00 22.00 -2.98
N THR A 1052 -4.26 22.22 -4.07
CA THR A 1052 -3.88 21.18 -5.04
C THR A 1052 -2.37 20.94 -5.03
N ILE A 1053 -1.92 19.67 -5.04
CA ILE A 1053 -0.49 19.33 -5.04
C ILE A 1053 0.06 19.10 -6.46
N ILE A 1054 1.07 19.86 -6.85
CA ILE A 1054 1.83 19.72 -8.11
C ILE A 1054 3.32 19.57 -7.79
N ASP A 1055 3.76 18.36 -7.42
CA ASP A 1055 5.13 18.08 -6.95
C ASP A 1055 5.81 16.93 -7.74
N ASP A 1056 5.66 16.89 -9.07
CA ASP A 1056 6.30 15.84 -9.89
C ASP A 1056 7.73 16.21 -10.28
N ARG A 1057 8.62 15.98 -9.32
CA ARG A 1057 10.08 16.07 -9.47
C ARG A 1057 10.65 15.24 -10.63
N ALA A 1058 9.95 14.19 -11.09
CA ALA A 1058 10.47 13.30 -12.13
C ALA A 1058 10.21 13.80 -13.55
N SER A 1059 9.22 14.69 -13.74
CA SER A 1059 8.98 15.43 -14.99
C SER A 1059 9.40 16.90 -14.91
N ASN A 1060 10.03 17.32 -13.80
CA ASN A 1060 10.29 18.72 -13.44
C ASN A 1060 9.01 19.59 -13.40
N ARG A 1061 7.84 18.98 -13.17
CA ARG A 1061 6.55 19.66 -13.14
C ARG A 1061 6.19 20.06 -11.71
N PHE A 1062 6.31 21.36 -11.47
CA PHE A 1062 5.97 22.07 -10.24
C PHE A 1062 4.88 23.12 -10.53
N PRO A 1063 4.28 23.76 -9.51
CA PRO A 1063 3.28 24.81 -9.76
C PRO A 1063 3.95 25.94 -10.53
N THR A 1064 3.23 26.50 -11.51
CA THR A 1064 3.64 27.72 -12.20
C THR A 1064 2.47 28.70 -12.20
N PRO A 1065 2.72 30.02 -12.22
CA PRO A 1065 1.64 31.01 -12.36
C PRO A 1065 0.71 30.72 -13.53
N LEU A 1066 1.26 30.33 -14.69
CA LEU A 1066 0.45 30.01 -15.87
C LEU A 1066 -0.43 28.76 -15.69
N GLU A 1067 0.02 27.76 -14.92
CA GLU A 1067 -0.81 26.58 -14.60
C GLU A 1067 -1.93 26.87 -13.57
N VAL A 1068 -1.87 27.99 -12.83
CA VAL A 1068 -2.89 28.35 -11.83
C VAL A 1068 -3.76 29.56 -12.19
N SER A 1069 -3.42 30.29 -13.26
CA SER A 1069 -4.26 31.37 -13.79
C SER A 1069 -5.69 30.88 -14.04
N ASP A 1070 -6.66 31.73 -13.70
CA ASP A 1070 -8.10 31.51 -13.86
C ASP A 1070 -8.64 30.28 -13.08
N LYS A 1071 -8.01 29.91 -11.95
CA LYS A 1071 -8.43 28.80 -11.07
C LYS A 1071 -8.73 29.23 -9.64
N ASP A 1072 -9.52 28.38 -8.98
CA ASP A 1072 -9.95 28.51 -7.58
C ASP A 1072 -8.89 28.01 -6.59
N ASP A 1073 -8.21 26.90 -6.91
CA ASP A 1073 -7.23 26.23 -6.03
C ASP A 1073 -5.88 26.96 -5.96
N VAL A 1074 -5.30 27.01 -4.76
CA VAL A 1074 -3.87 27.29 -4.57
C VAL A 1074 -3.07 26.01 -4.81
N ALA A 1075 -2.07 26.08 -5.69
CA ALA A 1075 -1.22 24.94 -6.02
C ALA A 1075 0.10 24.95 -5.24
N VAL A 1076 0.45 23.83 -4.59
CA VAL A 1076 1.65 23.67 -3.77
C VAL A 1076 2.56 22.56 -4.32
N GLY A 1077 3.87 22.81 -4.34
CA GLY A 1077 4.88 21.87 -4.84
C GLY A 1077 6.30 22.24 -4.40
N ARG A 1078 7.31 21.59 -4.99
CA ARG A 1078 8.72 21.63 -4.55
C ARG A 1078 8.89 21.30 -3.05
N ILE A 1079 7.92 20.57 -2.48
CA ILE A 1079 7.81 20.28 -1.05
C ILE A 1079 9.03 19.46 -0.63
N ARG A 1080 9.88 20.02 0.21
CA ARG A 1080 11.16 19.40 0.59
C ARG A 1080 11.54 19.80 2.02
N GLN A 1081 12.36 18.97 2.65
CA GLN A 1081 13.08 19.37 3.83
C GLN A 1081 14.04 20.52 3.46
N ASP A 1082 14.01 21.59 4.26
CA ASP A 1082 15.09 22.57 4.31
C ASP A 1082 16.23 21.96 5.16
N LEU A 1083 17.42 21.94 4.58
CA LEU A 1083 18.61 21.29 5.13
C LEU A 1083 19.48 22.25 5.98
N SER A 1084 19.11 23.53 6.06
CA SER A 1084 19.78 24.52 6.92
C SER A 1084 19.31 24.49 8.38
N LEU A 1085 18.25 23.72 8.69
CA LEU A 1085 17.66 23.65 10.02
C LEU A 1085 17.83 22.27 10.68
N ASP A 1086 18.76 22.22 11.64
CA ASP A 1086 19.12 21.04 12.42
C ASP A 1086 17.92 20.30 13.02
N GLY A 1087 18.02 18.97 13.01
CA GLY A 1087 16.94 18.11 13.47
C GLY A 1087 15.68 18.25 12.63
N ASN A 1088 15.83 18.50 11.32
CA ASN A 1088 14.78 18.34 10.31
C ASN A 1088 13.50 19.13 10.64
N ARG A 1089 13.70 20.36 11.13
CA ARG A 1089 12.62 21.29 11.52
C ARG A 1089 12.23 22.25 10.39
N GLY A 1090 13.01 22.33 9.32
CA GLY A 1090 12.71 23.19 8.17
C GLY A 1090 11.98 22.46 7.04
N LEU A 1091 10.94 23.08 6.48
CA LEU A 1091 10.27 22.65 5.25
C LEU A 1091 10.22 23.82 4.26
N ASP A 1092 10.76 23.63 3.06
CA ASP A 1092 10.48 24.54 1.95
C ASP A 1092 9.29 24.04 1.14
N ILE A 1093 8.38 24.94 0.81
CA ILE A 1093 7.31 24.75 -0.17
C ILE A 1093 7.34 25.89 -1.20
N PHE A 1094 6.85 25.60 -2.41
CA PHE A 1094 6.62 26.59 -3.46
C PHE A 1094 5.13 26.60 -3.78
N VAL A 1095 4.53 27.78 -3.70
CA VAL A 1095 3.08 27.99 -3.74
C VAL A 1095 2.76 28.88 -4.95
N CYS A 1096 1.68 28.62 -5.66
CA CYS A 1096 1.18 29.48 -6.73
C CYS A 1096 -0.35 29.60 -6.63
N GLY A 1097 -0.89 30.79 -6.88
CA GLY A 1097 -2.33 31.02 -6.93
C GLY A 1097 -2.72 32.21 -7.81
N ASP A 1098 -3.94 32.19 -8.33
CA ASP A 1098 -4.49 33.33 -9.07
C ASP A 1098 -4.82 34.48 -8.11
N GLN A 1099 -4.23 35.65 -8.35
CA GLN A 1099 -4.39 36.77 -7.41
C GLN A 1099 -5.70 37.54 -7.59
N ILE A 1100 -6.31 37.47 -8.78
CA ILE A 1100 -7.56 38.18 -9.11
C ILE A 1100 -8.76 37.30 -8.69
N ARG A 1101 -8.63 35.98 -8.87
CA ARG A 1101 -9.62 34.98 -8.51
C ARG A 1101 -9.48 34.59 -7.03
N LYS A 1102 -8.69 33.57 -6.67
CA LYS A 1102 -8.56 33.16 -5.24
C LYS A 1102 -8.01 34.27 -4.35
N GLY A 1103 -7.05 35.05 -4.82
CA GLY A 1103 -6.47 36.18 -4.08
C GLY A 1103 -7.34 37.43 -3.96
N ALA A 1104 -8.55 37.47 -4.57
CA ALA A 1104 -9.47 38.60 -4.43
C ALA A 1104 -10.95 38.17 -4.62
N ALA A 1105 -11.42 38.03 -5.86
CA ALA A 1105 -12.84 37.87 -6.18
C ALA A 1105 -13.50 36.64 -5.54
N LEU A 1106 -12.84 35.48 -5.63
CA LEU A 1106 -13.35 34.23 -5.06
C LEU A 1106 -13.38 34.27 -3.53
N ASN A 1107 -12.34 34.77 -2.86
CA ASN A 1107 -12.35 34.87 -1.40
C ASN A 1107 -13.48 35.80 -0.90
N ALA A 1108 -13.74 36.91 -1.59
CA ALA A 1108 -14.83 37.81 -1.25
C ALA A 1108 -16.24 37.26 -1.56
N VAL A 1109 -16.43 36.48 -2.63
CA VAL A 1109 -17.70 35.75 -2.85
C VAL A 1109 -17.88 34.63 -1.82
N GLN A 1110 -16.81 33.93 -1.41
CA GLN A 1110 -16.88 32.95 -0.32
C GLN A 1110 -17.21 33.59 1.04
N ILE A 1111 -16.79 34.84 1.29
CA ILE A 1111 -17.24 35.64 2.45
C ILE A 1111 -18.74 35.95 2.31
N ALA A 1112 -19.22 36.38 1.14
CA ALA A 1112 -20.64 36.59 0.89
C ALA A 1112 -21.48 35.30 1.08
N GLU A 1113 -20.96 34.14 0.67
CA GLU A 1113 -21.58 32.82 0.92
C GLU A 1113 -21.64 32.43 2.41
N MET A 1114 -20.90 33.12 3.30
CA MET A 1114 -21.02 32.92 4.75
C MET A 1114 -22.11 33.80 5.36
N LEU A 1115 -22.57 34.85 4.67
CA LEU A 1115 -23.70 35.70 5.09
C LEU A 1115 -25.07 35.07 4.76
N LEU A 1116 -25.08 33.97 4.00
CA LEU A 1116 -26.26 33.22 3.55
C LEU A 1116 -26.44 31.89 4.33
N LYS A 1117 -25.88 31.79 5.54
CA LYS A 1117 -25.83 30.59 6.39
C LYS A 1117 -26.17 30.91 7.84
#